data_AF-A0A556W0Z0-F1
#
_entry.id   AF-A0A556W0Z0-F1
#
_cell.length_a   1.000
_cell.length_b   1.000
_cell.length_c   1.000
_cell.angle_alpha   90.00
_cell.angle_beta   90.00
_cell.angle_gamma   90.00
#
_symmetry.space_group_name_H-M   'P 1'
#
loop_
_entity.id
_entity.type
_entity.pdbx_description
1 polymer ?
#
loop_
_entity_poly.entity_id
_entity_poly.type
_entity_poly.pdbx_seq_one_letter_code
_entity_poly.pdbx_strand_id
1 'polypeptide(L)'
;MSASKEGVWVARKTRRIALFGVTVGCCLAGVALAQPAAESASMCHAAGANEAVNPQKVVALDRATLAAHEALPWHRLEVDAAQQALGDDPDKLFEWVRDQTRWLPYAGELRGANGVMQDRMGSSLDRALLLAALMENAGHQVRLARSALSQQSLAELEAAWSDMPVARPIEPFQPTSDSAELVGLGEQLGYADGELLADIETAQARAEQASAQLEDDHHRLVQGMQALLDETDSLAARQPSPPALENHWWVQRRQAEEWVDYDPALPDARSGERWLTDAQVSHYFAQELPDEVRHWLTIEVIAEQFDGQQLTENTAFSLTLPASSLAGEQLQLELYPLELPSPQALIDGSMDVESLPERLFTQDKWVPYLRRGEQIERQDGIHADGSLFNPNTDASIAGAAQDASGALQGISVSGGVDQEPAETHLTAVNVRLQLDIPGQSARQIERPIMDLLGPARREADIESFTPDEDQRQQRAIEMLSTLELLPQAYWIPPAQLAAWHYESLMANRQATLAGVHLGAQADTSFIGKALEARSTRRPALDQLATMRLANSPEREHIALGQLNLLGYVTLLEYADGDYQRREGFDILENRVLVASGDQPAQQVRMAQGLLDTLLETRIAVEPGRAMGNTAAAFLEGLKDNHEWQVIDSVSQLDGLDPYWNADIHAHLRNRLAQGERVVMPSSPADPFVWWQLNPKSGDMLGYGPDRRGQFVEGILLLMEAGDNAMSAVGMVQSIWDCLFTSSDPLCCTQDAAAQELITRAVSHGFNGLAEAHDINIIIGRELIKGGTFDRLNSAGIGKAAGDVAGAGSAYIVDNWGRCD
;
A
#
# COMPACT_ATOMS: atom_id res chain seq x y z
N MET A 1 12.94 -50.69 5.31
CA MET A 1 14.05 -51.14 6.18
C MET A 1 14.66 -49.90 6.82
N SER A 2 14.76 -49.88 8.15
CA SER A 2 15.18 -48.71 8.95
C SER A 2 16.71 -48.57 8.97
N ALA A 3 17.20 -47.37 8.68
CA ALA A 3 18.56 -46.95 9.00
C ALA A 3 18.54 -45.46 9.44
N SER A 4 18.91 -45.29 10.71
CA SER A 4 19.23 -44.10 11.53
C SER A 4 19.12 -42.68 10.93
N LYS A 5 18.16 -41.91 11.47
CA LYS A 5 17.96 -40.45 11.32
C LYS A 5 18.81 -39.57 12.26
N GLU A 6 19.77 -40.13 13.02
CA GLU A 6 20.39 -39.40 14.15
C GLU A 6 21.69 -38.63 13.81
N GLY A 7 22.27 -38.80 12.61
CA GLY A 7 23.55 -38.15 12.25
C GLY A 7 23.45 -36.72 11.69
N VAL A 8 22.27 -36.25 11.29
CA VAL A 8 22.08 -34.95 10.61
C VAL A 8 21.46 -33.88 11.54
N TRP A 9 21.09 -34.27 12.77
CA TRP A 9 20.37 -33.41 13.71
C TRP A 9 21.26 -32.51 14.59
N VAL A 10 22.54 -32.85 14.79
CA VAL A 10 23.40 -32.15 15.76
C VAL A 10 24.13 -30.95 15.15
N ALA A 11 24.40 -30.94 13.84
CA ALA A 11 25.00 -29.79 13.14
C ALA A 11 23.98 -28.71 12.72
N ARG A 12 22.67 -29.04 12.74
CA ARG A 12 21.57 -28.09 12.47
C ARG A 12 21.16 -27.27 13.69
N LYS A 13 21.52 -27.70 14.90
CA LYS A 13 21.19 -26.99 16.14
C LYS A 13 22.02 -25.71 16.29
N THR A 14 23.33 -25.78 16.09
CA THR A 14 24.25 -24.66 16.35
C THR A 14 24.14 -23.47 15.37
N ARG A 15 23.49 -23.64 14.21
CA ARG A 15 23.24 -22.55 13.23
C ARG A 15 21.84 -21.92 13.32
N ARG A 16 20.90 -22.55 14.05
CA ARG A 16 19.55 -22.01 14.31
C ARG A 16 19.46 -21.18 15.60
N ILE A 17 20.50 -21.30 16.41
CA ILE A 17 20.62 -20.79 17.77
C ILE A 17 20.93 -19.27 17.67
N ALA A 18 22.01 -18.84 17.01
CA ALA A 18 22.45 -17.42 16.95
C ALA A 18 21.50 -16.39 16.24
N LEU A 19 20.27 -16.79 15.92
CA LEU A 19 19.40 -16.20 14.92
C LEU A 19 18.32 -15.26 15.48
N PHE A 20 17.92 -15.39 16.75
CA PHE A 20 16.94 -14.47 17.38
C PHE A 20 17.63 -13.45 18.29
N GLY A 21 18.74 -13.89 18.88
CA GLY A 21 19.80 -13.08 19.49
C GLY A 21 20.53 -12.16 18.51
N VAL A 22 19.88 -11.70 17.45
CA VAL A 22 20.45 -10.81 16.44
C VAL A 22 19.32 -9.88 15.97
N THR A 23 18.15 -10.46 15.77
CA THR A 23 16.93 -9.86 15.22
C THR A 23 16.26 -8.82 16.13
N VAL A 24 16.01 -9.14 17.40
CA VAL A 24 15.31 -8.18 18.30
C VAL A 24 16.21 -7.03 18.74
N GLY A 25 17.50 -7.32 18.80
CA GLY A 25 18.52 -6.35 19.06
C GLY A 25 18.66 -5.35 17.92
N CYS A 26 18.36 -5.76 16.69
CA CYS A 26 18.25 -4.80 15.62
C CYS A 26 17.16 -3.77 15.85
N CYS A 27 16.01 -4.19 16.41
CA CYS A 27 14.96 -3.26 16.84
C CYS A 27 15.58 -2.30 17.85
N LEU A 28 16.11 -2.86 18.93
CA LEU A 28 16.30 -2.18 20.19
C LEU A 28 17.60 -1.32 20.22
N ALA A 29 18.64 -1.67 19.45
CA ALA A 29 19.79 -0.77 19.22
C ALA A 29 19.41 0.52 18.48
N GLY A 30 18.32 0.53 17.72
CA GLY A 30 17.73 1.74 17.15
C GLY A 30 17.26 2.72 18.23
N VAL A 31 16.68 2.22 19.33
CA VAL A 31 16.33 3.03 20.51
C VAL A 31 17.57 3.51 21.26
N ALA A 32 18.65 2.71 21.34
CA ALA A 32 19.89 3.13 21.99
C ALA A 32 20.73 4.14 21.18
N LEU A 33 20.48 4.27 19.87
CA LEU A 33 21.04 5.33 19.01
C LEU A 33 20.13 6.57 18.94
N ALA A 34 18.90 6.46 19.45
CA ALA A 34 17.90 7.54 19.53
C ALA A 34 17.67 8.00 20.98
N GLN A 35 18.73 8.08 21.79
CA GLN A 35 18.66 8.87 23.02
C GLN A 35 18.63 10.35 22.65
N PRO A 36 17.56 11.12 22.95
CA PRO A 36 17.71 12.56 23.03
C PRO A 36 18.54 12.84 24.27
N ALA A 37 19.81 13.22 24.08
CA ALA A 37 20.50 14.00 25.09
C ALA A 37 19.68 15.29 25.26
N ALA A 38 19.00 15.40 26.40
CA ALA A 38 18.14 16.52 26.72
C ALA A 38 18.98 17.81 26.80
N GLU A 39 18.81 18.68 25.81
CA GLU A 39 19.03 20.13 25.89
C GLU A 39 18.33 20.80 24.68
N SER A 40 17.05 21.14 24.83
CA SER A 40 16.34 21.98 23.85
C SER A 40 16.59 23.45 24.17
N ALA A 41 17.71 23.97 23.67
CA ALA A 41 17.86 25.36 23.27
C ALA A 41 18.35 25.35 21.82
N SER A 42 17.80 26.23 20.98
CA SER A 42 17.99 26.25 19.52
C SER A 42 19.39 25.79 19.11
N MET A 43 19.48 24.75 18.28
CA MET A 43 20.75 24.19 17.80
C MET A 43 21.62 25.17 16.98
N CYS A 44 21.19 26.42 16.83
CA CYS A 44 22.00 27.46 16.24
C CYS A 44 23.20 27.91 17.10
N HIS A 45 23.32 27.59 18.40
CA HIS A 45 24.50 27.94 19.21
C HIS A 45 24.89 26.85 20.23
N ALA A 46 25.37 25.70 19.79
CA ALA A 46 26.21 24.81 20.61
C ALA A 46 27.02 23.83 19.75
N ALA A 47 28.17 24.27 19.25
CA ALA A 47 29.25 23.36 18.89
C ALA A 47 29.75 22.69 20.18
N GLY A 48 29.18 21.54 20.53
CA GLY A 48 29.51 20.89 21.80
C GLY A 48 28.74 19.63 22.18
N ALA A 49 28.27 18.80 21.26
CA ALA A 49 27.77 17.46 21.58
C ALA A 49 28.33 16.44 20.57
N ASN A 50 29.44 15.83 20.95
CA ASN A 50 30.16 14.85 20.15
C ASN A 50 29.83 13.45 20.69
N GLU A 51 28.57 13.01 20.58
CA GLU A 51 28.27 11.57 20.61
C GLU A 51 28.24 11.09 19.17
N ALA A 52 29.44 10.82 18.65
CA ALA A 52 29.60 10.18 17.36
C ALA A 52 28.78 8.88 17.33
N VAL A 53 27.90 8.76 16.33
CA VAL A 53 27.24 7.49 15.96
C VAL A 53 28.26 6.38 16.06
N ASN A 54 28.08 5.44 17.01
CA ASN A 54 29.06 4.38 17.24
C ASN A 54 29.04 3.43 16.03
N PRO A 55 30.07 3.44 15.16
CA PRO A 55 30.04 2.66 13.93
C PRO A 55 29.96 1.15 14.20
N GLN A 56 30.43 0.69 15.37
CA GLN A 56 30.37 -0.71 15.75
C GLN A 56 28.95 -1.18 16.06
N LYS A 57 28.12 -0.36 16.71
CA LYS A 57 26.70 -0.68 16.96
C LYS A 57 25.94 -0.79 15.66
N VAL A 58 26.19 0.14 14.75
CA VAL A 58 25.59 0.18 13.43
C VAL A 58 25.99 -1.04 12.59
N VAL A 59 27.26 -1.44 12.59
CA VAL A 59 27.73 -2.66 11.89
C VAL A 59 27.19 -3.94 12.53
N ALA A 60 27.04 -3.99 13.86
CA ALA A 60 26.44 -5.12 14.55
C ALA A 60 24.96 -5.30 14.14
N LEU A 61 24.20 -4.20 14.15
CA LEU A 61 22.82 -4.10 13.65
C LEU A 61 22.70 -4.56 12.19
N ASP A 62 23.63 -4.16 11.32
CA ASP A 62 23.65 -4.57 9.90
C ASP A 62 23.74 -6.08 9.72
N ARG A 63 24.79 -6.65 10.33
CA ARG A 63 25.10 -8.07 10.22
C ARG A 63 23.96 -8.90 10.79
N ALA A 64 23.39 -8.40 11.87
CA ALA A 64 22.26 -9.01 12.52
C ALA A 64 21.00 -8.99 11.62
N THR A 65 20.68 -7.85 11.03
CA THR A 65 19.55 -7.69 10.09
C THR A 65 19.71 -8.62 8.88
N LEU A 66 20.90 -8.64 8.27
CA LEU A 66 21.20 -9.52 7.14
C LEU A 66 21.08 -11.01 7.53
N ALA A 67 21.63 -11.40 8.67
CA ALA A 67 21.55 -12.79 9.14
C ALA A 67 20.11 -13.22 9.44
N ALA A 68 19.27 -12.32 9.96
CA ALA A 68 17.85 -12.57 10.17
C ALA A 68 17.13 -12.78 8.83
N HIS A 69 17.37 -11.88 7.87
CA HIS A 69 16.82 -11.96 6.52
C HIS A 69 17.20 -13.27 5.79
N GLU A 70 18.49 -13.66 5.81
CA GLU A 70 18.98 -14.91 5.18
C GLU A 70 18.38 -16.18 5.79
N ALA A 71 17.92 -16.12 7.03
CA ALA A 71 17.42 -17.29 7.74
C ALA A 71 15.90 -17.47 7.68
N LEU A 72 15.19 -16.45 7.23
CA LEU A 72 13.78 -16.55 6.88
C LEU A 72 13.60 -17.59 5.75
N PRO A 73 12.50 -18.36 5.77
CA PRO A 73 12.23 -19.34 4.72
C PRO A 73 11.68 -18.72 3.43
N TRP A 74 11.79 -17.40 3.22
CA TRP A 74 11.17 -16.70 2.09
C TRP A 74 11.70 -17.18 0.74
N HIS A 75 12.98 -17.57 0.65
CA HIS A 75 13.54 -18.17 -0.56
C HIS A 75 12.76 -19.41 -1.03
N ARG A 76 12.10 -20.15 -0.13
CA ARG A 76 11.27 -21.33 -0.52
C ARG A 76 9.97 -20.95 -1.24
N LEU A 77 9.68 -19.66 -1.31
CA LEU A 77 8.57 -19.07 -2.06
C LEU A 77 9.01 -18.66 -3.47
N GLU A 78 10.30 -18.80 -3.82
CA GLU A 78 10.81 -18.61 -5.16
C GLU A 78 10.76 -19.93 -5.95
N VAL A 79 10.35 -19.86 -7.22
CA VAL A 79 10.24 -21.03 -8.10
C VAL A 79 11.59 -21.73 -8.26
N ASP A 80 12.66 -20.96 -8.49
CA ASP A 80 14.02 -21.49 -8.70
C ASP A 80 14.53 -22.25 -7.48
N ALA A 81 14.42 -21.66 -6.29
CA ALA A 81 14.86 -22.28 -5.05
C ALA A 81 14.00 -23.51 -4.69
N ALA A 82 12.70 -23.49 -4.99
CA ALA A 82 11.84 -24.65 -4.83
C ALA A 82 12.21 -25.79 -5.78
N GLN A 83 12.49 -25.48 -7.06
CA GLN A 83 12.99 -26.46 -8.03
C GLN A 83 14.31 -27.09 -7.53
N GLN A 84 15.28 -26.27 -7.12
CA GLN A 84 16.57 -26.76 -6.61
C GLN A 84 16.41 -27.67 -5.38
N ALA A 85 15.44 -27.38 -4.51
CA ALA A 85 15.14 -28.20 -3.34
C ALA A 85 14.47 -29.55 -3.69
N LEU A 86 13.66 -29.59 -4.74
CA LEU A 86 12.93 -30.78 -5.20
C LEU A 86 13.78 -31.66 -6.15
N GLY A 87 14.72 -31.05 -6.87
CA GLY A 87 15.55 -31.68 -7.90
C GLY A 87 14.93 -31.64 -9.30
N ASP A 88 15.47 -32.46 -10.21
CA ASP A 88 15.15 -32.38 -11.65
C ASP A 88 14.15 -33.47 -12.11
N ASP A 89 13.61 -34.25 -11.19
CA ASP A 89 12.70 -35.37 -11.48
C ASP A 89 11.28 -34.84 -11.79
N PRO A 90 10.78 -34.95 -13.03
CA PRO A 90 9.49 -34.37 -13.43
C PRO A 90 8.31 -34.94 -12.64
N ASP A 91 8.38 -36.20 -12.22
CA ASP A 91 7.32 -36.83 -11.44
C ASP A 91 7.24 -36.24 -10.03
N LYS A 92 8.39 -35.92 -9.41
CA LYS A 92 8.42 -35.25 -8.11
C LYS A 92 7.94 -33.80 -8.17
N LEU A 93 8.29 -33.08 -9.25
CA LEU A 93 7.81 -31.71 -9.45
C LEU A 93 6.29 -31.71 -9.63
N PHE A 94 5.76 -32.66 -10.41
CA PHE A 94 4.33 -32.86 -10.59
C PHE A 94 3.61 -33.22 -9.29
N GLU A 95 4.10 -34.24 -8.57
CA GLU A 95 3.54 -34.66 -7.28
C GLU A 95 3.53 -33.50 -6.29
N TRP A 96 4.61 -32.72 -6.24
CA TRP A 96 4.68 -31.55 -5.37
C TRP A 96 3.64 -30.49 -5.75
N VAL A 97 3.45 -30.16 -7.04
CA VAL A 97 2.39 -29.22 -7.44
C VAL A 97 1.00 -29.78 -7.15
N ARG A 98 0.75 -31.07 -7.41
CA ARG A 98 -0.52 -31.74 -7.11
C ARG A 98 -0.84 -31.67 -5.61
N ASP A 99 0.15 -31.96 -4.76
CA ASP A 99 -0.04 -32.19 -3.33
C ASP A 99 0.15 -30.94 -2.45
N GLN A 100 0.93 -29.95 -2.93
CA GLN A 100 1.28 -28.74 -2.17
C GLN A 100 0.58 -27.49 -2.69
N THR A 101 -0.28 -27.61 -3.70
CA THR A 101 -1.09 -26.49 -4.19
C THR A 101 -2.56 -26.85 -4.30
N ARG A 102 -3.43 -25.87 -4.07
CA ARG A 102 -4.88 -26.02 -4.14
C ARG A 102 -5.45 -25.38 -5.42
N TRP A 103 -6.41 -26.07 -6.05
CA TRP A 103 -7.18 -25.49 -7.14
C TRP A 103 -8.19 -24.46 -6.62
N LEU A 104 -8.36 -23.35 -7.35
CA LEU A 104 -9.42 -22.37 -7.14
C LEU A 104 -10.30 -22.20 -8.39
N PRO A 105 -11.62 -22.04 -8.22
CA PRO A 105 -12.59 -21.84 -9.31
C PRO A 105 -12.58 -20.39 -9.85
N TYR A 106 -11.48 -19.95 -10.47
CA TYR A 106 -11.47 -18.74 -11.32
C TYR A 106 -10.82 -19.01 -12.67
N ALA A 107 -11.22 -18.21 -13.66
CA ALA A 107 -10.76 -18.35 -15.04
C ALA A 107 -9.44 -17.60 -15.28
N GLY A 108 -8.56 -18.22 -16.05
CA GLY A 108 -7.34 -17.58 -16.56
C GLY A 108 -6.20 -17.44 -15.57
N GLU A 109 -5.16 -16.74 -15.98
CA GLU A 109 -3.96 -16.41 -15.22
C GLU A 109 -4.22 -15.12 -14.41
N LEU A 110 -4.21 -15.24 -13.09
CA LEU A 110 -4.28 -14.10 -12.17
C LEU A 110 -2.93 -13.82 -11.53
N ARG A 111 -2.22 -14.87 -11.12
CA ARG A 111 -1.10 -14.77 -10.18
C ARG A 111 0.18 -15.41 -10.73
N GLY A 112 0.07 -16.21 -11.78
CA GLY A 112 1.19 -16.87 -12.44
C GLY A 112 1.93 -17.86 -11.53
N ALA A 113 3.07 -18.36 -12.00
CA ALA A 113 3.89 -19.31 -11.24
C ALA A 113 4.33 -18.73 -9.87
N ASN A 114 4.79 -17.47 -9.87
CA ASN A 114 5.27 -16.79 -8.66
C ASN A 114 4.17 -16.63 -7.62
N GLY A 115 2.97 -16.17 -8.00
CA GLY A 115 1.88 -16.01 -7.03
C GLY A 115 1.38 -17.33 -6.45
N VAL A 116 1.33 -18.43 -7.23
CA VAL A 116 1.00 -19.77 -6.68
C VAL A 116 2.05 -20.23 -5.68
N MET A 117 3.34 -19.91 -5.91
CA MET A 117 4.37 -20.22 -4.92
C MET A 117 4.19 -19.48 -3.61
N GLN A 118 3.65 -18.27 -3.66
CA GLN A 118 3.47 -17.40 -2.51
C GLN A 118 2.37 -17.90 -1.60
N ASP A 119 1.18 -18.25 -2.12
CA ASP A 119 0.01 -18.60 -1.30
C ASP A 119 -0.46 -20.07 -1.43
N ARG A 120 0.19 -20.86 -2.29
CA ARG A 120 -0.11 -22.28 -2.57
C ARG A 120 -1.48 -22.51 -3.21
N MET A 121 -2.05 -21.53 -3.89
CA MET A 121 -3.33 -21.66 -4.57
C MET A 121 -3.25 -21.20 -6.03
N GLY A 122 -4.08 -21.74 -6.92
CA GLY A 122 -4.11 -21.32 -8.34
C GLY A 122 -5.34 -21.80 -9.09
N SER A 123 -5.69 -21.12 -10.19
CA SER A 123 -6.55 -21.74 -11.21
C SER A 123 -5.84 -22.95 -11.84
N SER A 124 -6.52 -23.67 -12.74
CA SER A 124 -5.85 -24.70 -13.55
C SER A 124 -4.68 -24.11 -14.35
N LEU A 125 -4.82 -22.89 -14.87
CA LEU A 125 -3.76 -22.22 -15.63
C LEU A 125 -2.59 -21.79 -14.74
N ASP A 126 -2.85 -21.14 -13.61
CA ASP A 126 -1.77 -20.72 -12.70
C ASP A 126 -0.97 -21.92 -12.16
N ARG A 127 -1.66 -23.03 -11.81
CA ARG A 127 -1.00 -24.27 -11.37
C ARG A 127 -0.20 -24.93 -12.49
N ALA A 128 -0.70 -24.91 -13.72
CA ALA A 128 0.03 -25.42 -14.88
C ALA A 128 1.25 -24.55 -15.19
N LEU A 129 1.15 -23.23 -15.05
CA LEU A 129 2.27 -22.30 -15.19
C LEU A 129 3.36 -22.55 -14.14
N LEU A 130 2.99 -22.80 -12.88
CA LEU A 130 3.95 -23.18 -11.86
C LEU A 130 4.67 -24.49 -12.21
N LEU A 131 3.93 -25.53 -12.58
CA LEU A 131 4.53 -26.80 -12.95
C LEU A 131 5.44 -26.68 -14.18
N ALA A 132 5.02 -25.90 -15.18
CA ALA A 132 5.83 -25.61 -16.36
C ALA A 132 7.13 -24.92 -15.96
N ALA A 133 7.08 -23.87 -15.15
CA ALA A 133 8.26 -23.13 -14.69
C ALA A 133 9.24 -24.04 -13.89
N LEU A 134 8.72 -24.87 -12.98
CA LEU A 134 9.54 -25.84 -12.24
C LEU A 134 10.24 -26.85 -13.18
N MET A 135 9.52 -27.36 -14.19
CA MET A 135 10.07 -28.32 -15.15
C MET A 135 11.06 -27.66 -16.12
N GLU A 136 10.82 -26.43 -16.57
CA GLU A 136 11.73 -25.67 -17.42
C GLU A 136 13.04 -25.35 -16.69
N ASN A 137 12.97 -24.94 -15.42
CA ASN A 137 14.13 -24.74 -14.56
C ASN A 137 14.95 -26.02 -14.34
N ALA A 138 14.27 -27.18 -14.31
CA ALA A 138 14.89 -28.51 -14.29
C ALA A 138 15.43 -28.97 -15.66
N GLY A 139 15.34 -28.14 -16.70
CA GLY A 139 15.86 -28.40 -18.05
C GLY A 139 14.95 -29.24 -18.94
N HIS A 140 13.67 -29.43 -18.59
CA HIS A 140 12.71 -30.14 -19.44
C HIS A 140 12.07 -29.21 -20.46
N GLN A 141 11.80 -29.72 -21.66
CA GLN A 141 10.97 -29.02 -22.64
C GLN A 141 9.49 -29.29 -22.35
N VAL A 142 8.72 -28.24 -22.09
CA VAL A 142 7.29 -28.33 -21.78
C VAL A 142 6.45 -27.46 -22.71
N ARG A 143 5.14 -27.71 -22.69
CA ARG A 143 4.11 -26.85 -23.26
C ARG A 143 2.84 -26.99 -22.41
N LEU A 144 1.96 -26.01 -22.50
CA LEU A 144 0.64 -26.06 -21.89
C LEU A 144 -0.36 -26.71 -22.86
N ALA A 145 -1.30 -27.44 -22.30
CA ALA A 145 -2.44 -28.01 -23.01
C ALA A 145 -3.73 -27.44 -22.42
N ARG A 146 -4.71 -27.15 -23.29
CA ARG A 146 -5.99 -26.54 -22.95
C ARG A 146 -7.13 -27.34 -23.54
N SER A 147 -8.16 -27.58 -22.73
CA SER A 147 -9.42 -28.21 -23.13
C SER A 147 -10.61 -27.41 -22.61
N ALA A 148 -11.75 -27.50 -23.30
CA ALA A 148 -13.01 -27.00 -22.76
C ALA A 148 -13.45 -27.80 -21.52
N LEU A 149 -14.05 -27.11 -20.55
CA LEU A 149 -14.67 -27.69 -19.36
C LEU A 149 -16.18 -27.81 -19.56
N SER A 150 -16.73 -29.00 -19.33
CA SER A 150 -18.18 -29.18 -19.25
C SER A 150 -18.69 -28.82 -17.85
N GLN A 151 -19.97 -28.48 -17.71
CA GLN A 151 -20.59 -28.26 -16.39
C GLN A 151 -20.46 -29.47 -15.47
N GLN A 152 -20.53 -30.70 -16.01
CA GLN A 152 -20.35 -31.92 -15.24
C GLN A 152 -18.92 -32.02 -14.70
N SER A 153 -17.93 -31.80 -15.56
CA SER A 153 -16.51 -31.81 -15.17
C SER A 153 -16.22 -30.73 -14.12
N LEU A 154 -16.78 -29.53 -14.29
CA LEU A 154 -16.63 -28.47 -13.29
C LEU A 154 -17.21 -28.89 -11.93
N ALA A 155 -18.41 -29.48 -11.90
CA ALA A 155 -19.00 -29.96 -10.66
C ALA A 155 -18.19 -31.10 -10.01
N GLU A 156 -17.58 -31.98 -10.80
CA GLU A 156 -16.66 -33.01 -10.30
C GLU A 156 -15.40 -32.39 -9.67
N LEU A 157 -14.83 -31.35 -10.30
CA LEU A 157 -13.67 -30.64 -9.79
C LEU A 157 -14.03 -29.86 -8.51
N GLU A 158 -15.14 -29.14 -8.50
CA GLU A 158 -15.64 -28.45 -7.30
C GLU A 158 -15.85 -29.44 -6.15
N ALA A 159 -16.49 -30.58 -6.39
CA ALA A 159 -16.69 -31.62 -5.37
C ALA A 159 -15.38 -32.22 -4.86
N ALA A 160 -14.36 -32.33 -5.72
CA ALA A 160 -13.04 -32.83 -5.30
C ALA A 160 -12.32 -31.86 -4.35
N TRP A 161 -12.61 -30.55 -4.45
CA TRP A 161 -11.89 -29.49 -3.71
C TRP A 161 -12.72 -28.77 -2.65
N SER A 162 -14.06 -28.93 -2.64
CA SER A 162 -14.98 -28.21 -1.74
C SER A 162 -14.73 -28.50 -0.27
N ASP A 163 -14.34 -29.72 0.07
CA ASP A 163 -14.16 -30.14 1.46
C ASP A 163 -12.71 -29.95 1.94
N MET A 164 -11.82 -29.51 1.05
CA MET A 164 -10.43 -29.24 1.38
C MET A 164 -10.25 -27.78 1.82
N PRO A 165 -9.69 -27.54 3.02
CA PRO A 165 -9.30 -26.21 3.45
C PRO A 165 -8.36 -25.56 2.43
N VAL A 166 -8.37 -24.23 2.40
CA VAL A 166 -7.43 -23.47 1.60
C VAL A 166 -5.99 -23.80 2.03
N ALA A 167 -5.17 -24.25 1.07
CA ALA A 167 -3.77 -24.54 1.32
C ALA A 167 -3.05 -23.26 1.75
N ARG A 168 -2.22 -23.35 2.78
CA ARG A 168 -1.44 -22.21 3.27
C ARG A 168 0.05 -22.48 3.23
N PRO A 169 0.85 -21.49 2.82
CA PRO A 169 2.29 -21.53 3.01
C PRO A 169 2.59 -21.58 4.49
N ILE A 170 3.54 -22.45 4.84
CA ILE A 170 4.35 -22.54 6.08
C ILE A 170 3.88 -21.61 7.22
N GLU A 171 3.49 -22.21 8.33
CA GLU A 171 3.18 -21.52 9.60
C GLU A 171 4.19 -20.40 9.91
N PRO A 172 3.74 -19.30 10.57
CA PRO A 172 4.61 -18.23 11.00
C PRO A 172 5.89 -18.80 11.59
N PHE A 173 7.03 -18.21 11.26
CA PHE A 173 8.26 -18.56 11.94
C PHE A 173 8.05 -18.29 13.43
N GLN A 174 7.76 -19.33 14.20
CA GLN A 174 7.66 -19.22 15.64
C GLN A 174 9.08 -19.13 16.18
N PRO A 175 9.50 -17.99 16.74
CA PRO A 175 10.81 -17.87 17.33
C PRO A 175 10.90 -18.83 18.51
N THR A 176 11.60 -19.94 18.32
CA THR A 176 12.00 -20.81 19.43
C THR A 176 13.33 -20.27 19.94
N SER A 177 13.29 -19.18 20.70
CA SER A 177 14.51 -18.60 21.27
C SER A 177 14.87 -19.26 22.58
N ASP A 178 16.13 -19.68 22.69
CA ASP A 178 16.76 -19.90 23.99
C ASP A 178 17.06 -18.52 24.61
N SER A 179 16.69 -18.30 25.87
CA SER A 179 16.78 -16.98 26.52
C SER A 179 18.20 -16.42 26.55
N ALA A 180 19.21 -17.29 26.52
CA ALA A 180 20.63 -16.93 26.52
C ALA A 180 21.07 -16.10 25.30
N GLU A 181 20.41 -16.27 24.14
CA GLU A 181 20.87 -15.66 22.89
C GLU A 181 20.34 -14.25 22.72
N LEU A 182 19.09 -14.05 23.13
CA LEU A 182 18.52 -12.73 23.31
C LEU A 182 19.29 -11.92 24.33
N VAL A 183 19.70 -12.53 25.43
CA VAL A 183 20.55 -11.86 26.42
C VAL A 183 21.88 -11.43 25.78
N GLY A 184 22.59 -12.33 25.09
CA GLY A 184 23.86 -12.02 24.44
C GLY A 184 23.76 -10.95 23.34
N LEU A 185 22.61 -10.85 22.66
CA LEU A 185 22.30 -9.77 21.74
C LEU A 185 22.10 -8.43 22.43
N GLY A 186 21.28 -8.46 23.49
CA GLY A 186 20.97 -7.29 24.29
C GLY A 186 22.26 -6.64 24.75
N GLU A 187 23.18 -7.45 25.30
CA GLU A 187 24.51 -6.99 25.70
C GLU A 187 25.29 -6.31 24.55
N GLN A 188 25.29 -6.89 23.34
CA GLN A 188 26.02 -6.32 22.19
C GLN A 188 25.49 -4.94 21.75
N LEU A 189 24.24 -4.63 22.11
CA LEU A 189 23.56 -3.42 21.66
C LEU A 189 23.38 -2.40 22.78
N GLY A 190 23.71 -2.80 24.00
CA GLY A 190 23.69 -1.96 25.20
C GLY A 190 22.41 -2.06 26.00
N TYR A 191 21.63 -3.13 25.85
CA TYR A 191 20.52 -3.46 26.75
C TYR A 191 21.06 -3.96 28.08
N ALA A 192 20.33 -3.65 29.15
CA ALA A 192 20.55 -4.32 30.42
C ALA A 192 20.17 -5.81 30.29
N ASP A 193 20.77 -6.65 31.13
CA ASP A 193 20.50 -8.09 31.15
C ASP A 193 18.99 -8.37 31.32
N GLY A 194 18.42 -9.13 30.37
CA GLY A 194 17.01 -9.49 30.33
C GLY A 194 16.02 -8.40 29.89
N GLU A 195 16.44 -7.13 29.73
CA GLU A 195 15.56 -6.02 29.32
C GLU A 195 14.94 -6.26 27.93
N LEU A 196 15.78 -6.66 26.98
CA LEU A 196 15.38 -7.02 25.62
C LEU A 196 14.31 -8.15 25.60
N LEU A 197 14.46 -9.15 26.47
CA LEU A 197 13.49 -10.24 26.57
C LEU A 197 12.16 -9.76 27.16
N ALA A 198 12.21 -8.95 28.22
CA ALA A 198 11.02 -8.39 28.85
C ALA A 198 10.24 -7.47 27.88
N ASP A 199 10.92 -6.72 27.03
CA ASP A 199 10.30 -5.91 25.99
C ASP A 199 9.57 -6.77 24.95
N ILE A 200 10.16 -7.90 24.52
CA ILE A 200 9.51 -8.86 23.60
C ILE A 200 8.28 -9.50 24.23
N GLU A 201 8.35 -9.93 25.49
CA GLU A 201 7.22 -10.57 26.17
C GLU A 201 6.08 -9.57 26.40
N THR A 202 6.41 -8.36 26.84
CA THR A 202 5.45 -7.25 27.00
C THR A 202 4.80 -6.91 25.67
N ALA A 203 5.61 -6.91 24.63
CA ALA A 203 5.14 -6.74 23.28
C ALA A 203 4.11 -7.82 22.93
N GLN A 204 4.50 -9.10 22.93
CA GLN A 204 3.63 -10.23 22.58
C GLN A 204 2.28 -10.19 23.31
N ALA A 205 2.27 -9.95 24.63
CA ALA A 205 1.04 -9.85 25.40
C ALA A 205 0.09 -8.74 24.90
N ARG A 206 0.63 -7.60 24.45
CA ARG A 206 -0.17 -6.51 23.87
C ARG A 206 -0.71 -6.87 22.49
N ALA A 207 0.06 -7.59 21.67
CA ALA A 207 -0.41 -8.09 20.37
C ALA A 207 -1.61 -9.02 20.52
N GLU A 208 -1.54 -9.94 21.49
CA GLU A 208 -2.62 -10.87 21.79
C GLU A 208 -3.88 -10.10 22.24
N GLN A 209 -3.72 -9.13 23.14
CA GLN A 209 -4.83 -8.29 23.58
C GLN A 209 -5.45 -7.48 22.42
N ALA A 210 -4.61 -6.92 21.54
CA ALA A 210 -5.04 -6.18 20.38
C ALA A 210 -5.86 -7.01 19.39
N SER A 211 -5.39 -8.24 19.15
CA SER A 211 -6.04 -9.23 18.31
C SER A 211 -7.39 -9.62 18.88
N ALA A 212 -7.45 -9.89 20.19
CA ALA A 212 -8.71 -10.21 20.87
C ALA A 212 -9.71 -9.06 20.80
N GLN A 213 -9.25 -7.81 20.95
CA GLN A 213 -10.13 -6.64 20.81
C GLN A 213 -10.60 -6.45 19.36
N LEU A 214 -9.74 -6.71 18.38
CA LEU A 214 -10.09 -6.64 16.96
C LEU A 214 -11.17 -7.67 16.62
N GLU A 215 -11.03 -8.89 17.13
CA GLU A 215 -12.01 -9.97 16.96
C GLU A 215 -13.36 -9.62 17.60
N ASP A 216 -13.37 -9.08 18.83
CA ASP A 216 -14.60 -8.62 19.50
C ASP A 216 -15.29 -7.49 18.72
N ASP A 217 -14.52 -6.48 18.29
CA ASP A 217 -15.03 -5.37 17.49
C ASP A 217 -15.60 -5.87 16.15
N HIS A 218 -14.93 -6.82 15.49
CA HIS A 218 -15.40 -7.42 14.24
C HIS A 218 -16.71 -8.20 14.45
N HIS A 219 -16.80 -9.02 15.51
CA HIS A 219 -18.04 -9.72 15.85
C HIS A 219 -19.19 -8.75 16.11
N ARG A 220 -18.95 -7.66 16.84
CA ARG A 220 -19.95 -6.63 17.12
C ARG A 220 -20.39 -5.88 15.86
N LEU A 221 -19.46 -5.56 14.95
CA LEU A 221 -19.77 -4.99 13.63
C LEU A 221 -20.69 -5.90 12.83
N VAL A 222 -20.33 -7.18 12.69
CA VAL A 222 -21.10 -8.16 11.90
C VAL A 222 -22.50 -8.32 12.47
N GLN A 223 -22.63 -8.49 13.80
CA GLN A 223 -23.93 -8.62 14.46
C GLN A 223 -24.80 -7.37 14.30
N GLY A 224 -24.23 -6.19 14.51
CA GLY A 224 -24.95 -4.92 14.34
C GLY A 224 -25.42 -4.71 12.90
N MET A 225 -24.56 -5.02 11.93
CA MET A 225 -24.91 -4.91 10.51
C MET A 225 -25.99 -5.92 10.09
N GLN A 226 -25.89 -7.17 10.55
CA GLN A 226 -26.91 -8.19 10.28
C GLN A 226 -28.26 -7.78 10.86
N ALA A 227 -28.29 -7.25 12.08
CA ALA A 227 -29.54 -6.77 12.69
C ALA A 227 -30.22 -5.67 11.84
N LEU A 228 -29.45 -4.71 11.31
CA LEU A 228 -29.98 -3.66 10.43
C LEU A 228 -30.50 -4.20 9.09
N LEU A 229 -29.80 -5.18 8.50
CA LEU A 229 -30.17 -5.73 7.19
C LEU A 229 -31.35 -6.70 7.27
N ASP A 230 -31.50 -7.46 8.36
CA ASP A 230 -32.61 -8.41 8.54
C ASP A 230 -33.96 -7.69 8.68
N GLU A 231 -33.98 -6.44 9.16
CA GLU A 231 -35.18 -5.60 9.23
C GLU A 231 -35.67 -5.13 7.84
N THR A 232 -34.81 -5.20 6.82
CA THR A 232 -35.04 -4.65 5.47
C THR A 232 -35.11 -5.73 4.36
N ASP A 233 -35.39 -6.98 4.75
CA ASP A 233 -35.38 -8.20 3.94
C ASP A 233 -33.96 -8.74 3.69
N SER A 234 -33.74 -10.00 4.08
CA SER A 234 -32.44 -10.69 4.14
C SER A 234 -31.63 -10.59 2.84
N LEU A 235 -30.30 -10.59 2.95
CA LEU A 235 -29.39 -10.89 1.84
C LEU A 235 -29.76 -12.27 1.26
N ALA A 236 -30.68 -12.30 0.30
CA ALA A 236 -31.13 -13.55 -0.30
C ALA A 236 -29.92 -14.27 -0.90
N ALA A 237 -29.62 -15.46 -0.38
CA ALA A 237 -28.48 -16.28 -0.78
C ALA A 237 -28.57 -16.61 -2.28
N ARG A 238 -28.03 -15.73 -3.12
CA ARG A 238 -27.84 -15.96 -4.55
C ARG A 238 -26.36 -16.05 -4.79
N GLN A 239 -25.79 -17.25 -4.70
CA GLN A 239 -24.40 -17.46 -5.11
C GLN A 239 -24.17 -16.69 -6.42
N PRO A 240 -23.34 -15.63 -6.45
CA PRO A 240 -22.95 -15.09 -7.74
C PRO A 240 -22.33 -16.27 -8.48
N SER A 241 -22.83 -16.52 -9.69
CA SER A 241 -22.27 -17.59 -10.50
C SER A 241 -20.76 -17.33 -10.59
N PRO A 242 -19.90 -18.32 -10.27
CA PRO A 242 -18.50 -18.19 -10.62
C PRO A 242 -18.41 -17.84 -12.11
N PRO A 243 -17.40 -17.07 -12.55
CA PRO A 243 -17.20 -16.83 -13.97
C PRO A 243 -17.29 -18.17 -14.70
N ALA A 244 -17.85 -18.17 -15.91
CA ALA A 244 -17.95 -19.40 -16.71
C ALA A 244 -16.53 -19.98 -16.85
N LEU A 245 -16.22 -21.00 -16.05
CA LEU A 245 -14.96 -21.73 -16.09
C LEU A 245 -15.03 -22.60 -17.34
N GLU A 246 -14.63 -22.01 -18.45
CA GLU A 246 -14.78 -22.64 -19.76
C GLU A 246 -13.62 -23.58 -20.10
N ASN A 247 -12.48 -23.47 -19.39
CA ASN A 247 -11.25 -24.13 -19.81
C ASN A 247 -10.47 -24.76 -18.65
N HIS A 248 -9.92 -25.95 -18.91
CA HIS A 248 -8.95 -26.64 -18.08
C HIS A 248 -7.58 -26.61 -18.75
N TRP A 249 -6.55 -26.43 -17.93
CA TRP A 249 -5.16 -26.30 -18.35
C TRP A 249 -4.27 -27.28 -17.60
N TRP A 250 -3.32 -27.88 -18.30
CA TRP A 250 -2.30 -28.77 -17.73
C TRP A 250 -0.98 -28.71 -18.51
N VAL A 251 0.05 -29.39 -18.00
CA VAL A 251 1.38 -29.40 -18.61
C VAL A 251 1.58 -30.66 -19.45
N GLN A 252 2.24 -30.51 -20.59
CA GLN A 252 2.81 -31.62 -21.34
C GLN A 252 4.33 -31.48 -21.39
N ARG A 253 5.05 -32.57 -21.09
CA ARG A 253 6.51 -32.64 -21.19
C ARG A 253 6.92 -33.43 -22.43
N ARG A 254 7.92 -32.96 -23.16
CA ARG A 254 8.48 -33.73 -24.27
C ARG A 254 9.34 -34.89 -23.76
N GLN A 255 9.06 -36.09 -24.24
CA GLN A 255 9.86 -37.29 -24.02
C GLN A 255 10.18 -37.92 -25.38
N ALA A 256 11.44 -37.79 -25.82
CA ALA A 256 11.86 -38.12 -27.18
C ALA A 256 11.03 -37.36 -28.24
N GLU A 257 10.17 -38.08 -28.99
CA GLU A 257 9.28 -37.48 -30.00
C GLU A 257 7.82 -37.34 -29.53
N GLU A 258 7.52 -37.80 -28.30
CA GLU A 258 6.16 -37.79 -27.75
C GLU A 258 5.98 -36.72 -26.67
N TRP A 259 4.73 -36.32 -26.43
CA TRP A 259 4.32 -35.42 -25.36
C TRP A 259 3.57 -36.22 -24.30
N VAL A 260 4.04 -36.16 -23.05
CA VAL A 260 3.48 -36.87 -21.91
C VAL A 260 2.72 -35.88 -21.03
N ASP A 261 1.49 -36.24 -20.64
CA ASP A 261 0.60 -35.40 -19.84
C ASP A 261 0.99 -35.40 -18.35
N TYR A 262 0.90 -34.21 -17.73
CA TYR A 262 1.07 -33.96 -16.30
C TYR A 262 -0.06 -33.03 -15.85
N ASP A 263 -1.17 -33.62 -15.41
CA ASP A 263 -2.42 -32.92 -15.07
C ASP A 263 -2.70 -32.94 -13.56
N PRO A 264 -2.49 -31.83 -12.81
CA PRO A 264 -2.66 -31.79 -11.36
C PRO A 264 -4.11 -31.48 -10.93
N ALA A 265 -5.10 -31.61 -11.83
CA ALA A 265 -6.50 -31.26 -11.56
C ALA A 265 -7.09 -31.94 -10.32
N LEU A 266 -6.83 -33.24 -10.16
CA LEU A 266 -7.41 -34.06 -9.11
C LEU A 266 -6.34 -34.46 -8.07
N PRO A 267 -6.70 -34.61 -6.78
CA PRO A 267 -5.76 -34.99 -5.73
C PRO A 267 -5.09 -36.36 -5.94
N ASP A 268 -5.74 -37.27 -6.67
CA ASP A 268 -5.24 -38.63 -6.97
C ASP A 268 -4.64 -38.76 -8.38
N ALA A 269 -4.48 -37.64 -9.09
CA ALA A 269 -3.94 -37.61 -10.45
C ALA A 269 -2.51 -38.18 -10.54
N ARG A 270 -2.15 -38.78 -11.67
CA ARG A 270 -0.86 -39.47 -11.89
C ARG A 270 -0.12 -38.92 -13.10
N SER A 271 1.22 -38.97 -13.04
CA SER A 271 2.06 -38.65 -14.20
C SER A 271 1.70 -39.52 -15.41
N GLY A 272 1.67 -38.92 -16.60
CA GLY A 272 1.31 -39.57 -17.85
C GLY A 272 -0.19 -39.71 -18.08
N GLU A 273 -1.03 -39.29 -17.14
CA GLU A 273 -2.48 -39.28 -17.27
C GLU A 273 -2.99 -37.84 -17.40
N ARG A 274 -4.10 -37.67 -18.13
CA ARG A 274 -4.90 -36.45 -18.17
C ARG A 274 -6.31 -36.77 -17.70
N TRP A 275 -6.95 -35.84 -16.99
CA TRP A 275 -8.29 -36.07 -16.48
C TRP A 275 -9.34 -36.07 -17.61
N LEU A 276 -9.28 -35.09 -18.52
CA LEU A 276 -10.22 -34.97 -19.64
C LEU A 276 -9.77 -35.79 -20.86
N THR A 277 -10.08 -37.09 -20.87
CA THR A 277 -9.56 -38.04 -21.87
C THR A 277 -10.12 -37.88 -23.29
N ASP A 278 -11.38 -37.47 -23.44
CA ASP A 278 -12.07 -37.43 -24.75
C ASP A 278 -12.13 -36.03 -25.38
N ALA A 279 -11.51 -35.03 -24.75
CA ALA A 279 -11.65 -33.65 -25.16
C ALA A 279 -10.66 -33.21 -26.25
N GLN A 280 -11.07 -32.21 -27.04
CA GLN A 280 -10.19 -31.54 -28.01
C GLN A 280 -9.15 -30.71 -27.26
N VAL A 281 -7.89 -30.84 -27.68
CA VAL A 281 -6.76 -30.20 -27.00
C VAL A 281 -6.10 -29.18 -27.92
N SER A 282 -5.93 -27.97 -27.39
CA SER A 282 -5.08 -26.93 -27.98
C SER A 282 -3.79 -26.77 -27.17
N HIS A 283 -2.74 -26.25 -27.77
CA HIS A 283 -1.40 -26.20 -27.18
C HIS A 283 -0.82 -24.79 -27.24
N TYR A 284 -0.13 -24.40 -26.17
CA TYR A 284 0.48 -23.07 -26.01
C TYR A 284 1.83 -23.19 -25.30
N PHE A 285 2.76 -22.28 -25.58
CA PHE A 285 3.90 -22.06 -24.70
C PHE A 285 3.55 -21.02 -23.64
N ALA A 286 4.18 -21.08 -22.46
CA ALA A 286 3.86 -20.20 -21.34
C ALA A 286 4.05 -18.70 -21.70
N GLN A 287 5.04 -18.40 -22.54
CA GLN A 287 5.32 -17.03 -23.00
C GLN A 287 4.38 -16.56 -24.12
N GLU A 288 3.60 -17.45 -24.71
CA GLU A 288 2.72 -17.21 -25.87
C GLU A 288 1.24 -17.44 -25.50
N LEU A 289 0.88 -17.23 -24.23
CA LEU A 289 -0.51 -17.31 -23.79
C LEU A 289 -1.35 -16.19 -24.42
N PRO A 290 -2.57 -16.49 -24.92
CA PRO A 290 -3.49 -15.49 -25.43
C PRO A 290 -3.90 -14.45 -24.38
N ASP A 291 -4.19 -13.22 -24.79
CA ASP A 291 -4.53 -12.13 -23.87
C ASP A 291 -5.88 -12.37 -23.17
N GLU A 292 -6.82 -13.07 -23.81
CA GLU A 292 -8.16 -13.32 -23.26
C GLU A 292 -8.17 -14.28 -22.06
N VAL A 293 -7.04 -14.94 -21.79
CA VAL A 293 -6.90 -15.84 -20.64
C VAL A 293 -6.13 -15.20 -19.49
N ARG A 294 -5.81 -13.91 -19.55
CA ARG A 294 -5.11 -13.19 -18.49
C ARG A 294 -6.03 -12.20 -17.80
N HIS A 295 -5.82 -12.01 -16.50
CA HIS A 295 -6.35 -10.85 -15.78
C HIS A 295 -5.47 -9.64 -16.08
N TRP A 296 -6.08 -8.49 -16.34
CA TRP A 296 -5.36 -7.26 -16.63
C TRP A 296 -5.76 -6.13 -15.69
N LEU A 297 -4.77 -5.28 -15.39
CA LEU A 297 -4.98 -3.97 -14.80
C LEU A 297 -4.58 -2.91 -15.83
N THR A 298 -5.53 -2.07 -16.20
CA THR A 298 -5.28 -0.86 -16.99
C THR A 298 -5.39 0.36 -16.07
N ILE A 299 -4.35 1.19 -16.07
CA ILE A 299 -4.24 2.41 -15.27
C ILE A 299 -4.20 3.59 -16.23
N GLU A 300 -5.17 4.49 -16.11
CA GLU A 300 -5.25 5.68 -16.95
C GLU A 300 -5.30 6.95 -16.09
N VAL A 301 -4.63 8.01 -16.59
CA VAL A 301 -4.77 9.37 -16.06
C VAL A 301 -5.47 10.21 -17.11
N ILE A 302 -6.62 10.75 -16.73
CA ILE A 302 -7.56 11.39 -17.63
C ILE A 302 -7.73 12.85 -17.21
N ALA A 303 -7.44 13.76 -18.13
CA ALA A 303 -7.73 15.18 -17.99
C ALA A 303 -9.14 15.46 -18.55
N GLU A 304 -10.03 15.96 -17.72
CA GLU A 304 -11.33 16.47 -18.14
C GLU A 304 -11.20 17.94 -18.52
N GLN A 305 -11.63 18.27 -19.73
CA GLN A 305 -11.55 19.61 -20.32
C GLN A 305 -12.95 20.12 -20.64
N PHE A 306 -13.26 21.33 -20.20
CA PHE A 306 -14.42 22.09 -20.66
C PHE A 306 -14.03 23.02 -21.80
N ASP A 307 -14.72 22.92 -22.93
CA ASP A 307 -14.44 23.71 -24.15
C ASP A 307 -15.36 24.93 -24.36
N GLY A 308 -16.13 25.28 -23.31
CA GLY A 308 -17.16 26.31 -23.38
C GLY A 308 -18.56 25.79 -23.76
N GLN A 309 -18.68 24.53 -24.18
CA GLN A 309 -19.97 23.90 -24.52
C GLN A 309 -20.18 22.56 -23.82
N GLN A 310 -19.14 21.74 -23.72
CA GLN A 310 -19.22 20.38 -23.19
C GLN A 310 -17.94 19.98 -22.48
N LEU A 311 -18.05 18.92 -21.66
CA LEU A 311 -16.91 18.24 -21.06
C LEU A 311 -16.37 17.19 -22.03
N THR A 312 -15.06 17.12 -22.16
CA THR A 312 -14.34 16.12 -22.96
C THR A 312 -13.23 15.49 -22.12
N GLU A 313 -12.94 14.21 -22.36
CA GLU A 313 -11.87 13.48 -21.66
C GLU A 313 -10.66 13.31 -22.59
N ASN A 314 -9.48 13.67 -22.10
CA ASN A 314 -8.20 13.48 -22.76
C ASN A 314 -7.33 12.54 -21.90
N THR A 315 -6.98 11.36 -22.42
CA THR A 315 -6.13 10.39 -21.71
C THR A 315 -4.65 10.79 -21.83
N ALA A 316 -4.06 11.30 -20.76
CA ALA A 316 -2.66 11.72 -20.69
C ALA A 316 -1.69 10.54 -20.51
N PHE A 317 -2.15 9.49 -19.84
CA PHE A 317 -1.37 8.29 -19.55
C PHE A 317 -2.27 7.06 -19.61
N SER A 318 -1.81 5.97 -20.22
CA SER A 318 -2.50 4.67 -20.18
C SER A 318 -1.49 3.52 -20.19
N LEU A 319 -1.53 2.68 -19.16
CA LEU A 319 -0.67 1.50 -19.04
C LEU A 319 -1.49 0.27 -18.67
N THR A 320 -1.37 -0.77 -19.49
CA THR A 320 -2.02 -2.08 -19.27
C THR A 320 -0.97 -3.13 -18.91
N LEU A 321 -1.14 -3.78 -17.76
CA LEU A 321 -0.22 -4.79 -17.23
C LEU A 321 -0.99 -6.07 -16.87
N PRO A 322 -0.43 -7.26 -17.13
CA PRO A 322 -1.04 -8.49 -16.68
C PRO A 322 -0.91 -8.59 -15.17
N ALA A 323 -1.97 -9.01 -14.47
CA ALA A 323 -2.01 -9.08 -13.02
C ALA A 323 -0.89 -9.93 -12.41
N SER A 324 -0.47 -11.00 -13.11
CA SER A 324 0.63 -11.86 -12.67
C SER A 324 1.99 -11.17 -12.64
N SER A 325 2.19 -10.13 -13.46
CA SER A 325 3.42 -9.31 -13.45
C SER A 325 3.47 -8.29 -12.32
N LEU A 326 2.34 -8.04 -11.67
CA LEU A 326 2.20 -7.13 -10.52
C LEU A 326 2.31 -7.88 -9.18
N ALA A 327 2.53 -9.20 -9.22
CA ALA A 327 2.66 -10.06 -8.06
C ALA A 327 3.77 -9.56 -7.11
N GLY A 328 3.37 -9.00 -5.97
CA GLY A 328 4.28 -8.49 -4.95
C GLY A 328 4.83 -7.09 -5.22
N GLU A 329 4.41 -6.42 -6.31
CA GLU A 329 4.81 -5.05 -6.65
C GLU A 329 3.88 -4.02 -6.01
N GLN A 330 4.41 -2.82 -5.76
CA GLN A 330 3.60 -1.64 -5.45
C GLN A 330 3.79 -0.59 -6.54
N LEU A 331 2.72 0.12 -6.86
CA LEU A 331 2.68 1.18 -7.86
C LEU A 331 2.47 2.51 -7.16
N GLN A 332 3.20 3.54 -7.57
CA GLN A 332 3.03 4.90 -7.06
C GLN A 332 2.76 5.84 -8.24
N LEU A 333 1.66 6.56 -8.17
CA LEU A 333 1.24 7.54 -9.15
C LEU A 333 1.27 8.95 -8.54
N GLU A 334 1.95 9.86 -9.23
CA GLU A 334 2.08 11.27 -8.87
C GLU A 334 2.01 12.16 -10.12
N LEU A 335 1.64 13.43 -9.96
CA LEU A 335 1.70 14.42 -11.04
C LEU A 335 2.73 15.48 -10.71
N TYR A 336 3.65 15.70 -11.64
CA TYR A 336 4.78 16.59 -11.45
C TYR A 336 4.58 17.93 -12.16
N PRO A 337 4.64 19.08 -11.46
CA PRO A 337 4.62 20.39 -12.09
C PRO A 337 5.98 20.71 -12.74
N LEU A 338 6.01 20.86 -14.07
CA LEU A 338 7.26 20.96 -14.83
C LEU A 338 8.04 22.27 -14.70
N GLU A 339 7.42 23.38 -14.30
CA GLU A 339 8.05 24.71 -14.35
C GLU A 339 8.51 25.18 -12.97
N LEU A 340 8.48 24.30 -11.96
CA LEU A 340 9.06 24.56 -10.66
C LEU A 340 10.60 24.66 -10.73
N PRO A 341 11.22 25.44 -9.83
CA PRO A 341 12.66 25.59 -9.83
C PRO A 341 13.32 24.29 -9.38
N SER A 342 14.53 24.02 -9.89
CA SER A 342 15.29 22.87 -9.43
C SER A 342 15.57 22.98 -7.93
N PRO A 343 15.65 21.85 -7.19
CA PRO A 343 16.04 21.87 -5.79
C PRO A 343 17.38 22.57 -5.53
N GLN A 344 18.33 22.46 -6.47
CA GLN A 344 19.62 23.13 -6.39
C GLN A 344 19.48 24.66 -6.38
N ALA A 345 18.55 25.20 -7.17
CA ALA A 345 18.29 26.64 -7.25
C ALA A 345 17.68 27.21 -5.95
N LEU A 346 17.00 26.37 -5.17
CA LEU A 346 16.51 26.71 -3.83
C LEU A 346 17.63 26.66 -2.79
N ILE A 347 18.50 25.65 -2.88
CA ILE A 347 19.62 25.48 -1.93
C ILE A 347 20.67 26.58 -2.06
N ASP A 348 20.97 27.03 -3.29
CA ASP A 348 22.01 28.03 -3.54
C ASP A 348 21.49 29.49 -3.49
N GLY A 349 20.20 29.68 -3.22
CA GLY A 349 19.56 30.99 -3.13
C GLY A 349 19.47 31.74 -4.46
N SER A 350 19.66 31.06 -5.60
CA SER A 350 19.50 31.66 -6.93
C SER A 350 18.04 31.94 -7.30
N MET A 351 17.10 31.38 -6.53
CA MET A 351 15.66 31.64 -6.61
C MET A 351 15.13 32.17 -5.27
N ASP A 352 14.24 33.15 -5.35
CA ASP A 352 13.51 33.62 -4.17
C ASP A 352 12.43 32.61 -3.78
N VAL A 353 12.61 32.11 -2.57
CA VAL A 353 11.74 31.19 -1.86
C VAL A 353 10.33 31.75 -1.65
N GLU A 354 10.20 33.07 -1.41
CA GLU A 354 8.89 33.70 -1.18
C GLU A 354 8.03 33.72 -2.45
N SER A 355 8.64 33.59 -3.63
CA SER A 355 7.95 33.55 -4.93
C SER A 355 7.39 32.17 -5.30
N LEU A 356 7.77 31.13 -4.59
CA LEU A 356 7.34 29.75 -4.85
C LEU A 356 5.82 29.54 -4.88
N PRO A 357 5.03 30.00 -3.88
CA PRO A 357 3.56 29.94 -3.89
C PRO A 357 2.94 30.42 -5.20
N GLU A 358 3.26 31.65 -5.61
CA GLU A 358 2.75 32.19 -6.87
C GLU A 358 3.19 31.37 -8.09
N ARG A 359 4.41 30.84 -8.10
CA ARG A 359 4.90 30.00 -9.22
C ARG A 359 4.20 28.65 -9.31
N LEU A 360 3.84 28.03 -8.18
CA LEU A 360 3.03 26.82 -8.18
C LEU A 360 1.59 27.11 -8.64
N PHE A 361 0.98 28.19 -8.15
CA PHE A 361 -0.40 28.54 -8.50
C PHE A 361 -0.56 28.99 -9.96
N THR A 362 0.50 29.54 -10.54
CA THR A 362 0.56 29.92 -11.96
C THR A 362 1.12 28.81 -12.87
N GLN A 363 1.35 27.60 -12.33
CA GLN A 363 1.81 26.46 -13.12
C GLN A 363 0.84 26.16 -14.26
N ASP A 364 1.39 25.91 -15.45
CA ASP A 364 0.59 25.54 -16.63
C ASP A 364 0.70 24.05 -16.97
N LYS A 365 1.79 23.37 -16.60
CA LYS A 365 2.11 22.03 -17.11
C LYS A 365 2.34 20.99 -16.02
N TRP A 366 1.63 19.87 -16.06
CA TRP A 366 1.83 18.72 -15.18
C TRP A 366 2.11 17.45 -15.97
N VAL A 367 2.96 16.56 -15.45
CA VAL A 367 3.23 15.25 -16.08
C VAL A 367 2.90 14.14 -15.10
N PRO A 368 2.00 13.20 -15.45
CA PRO A 368 1.80 11.99 -14.67
C PRO A 368 3.01 11.07 -14.74
N TYR A 369 3.44 10.59 -13.57
CA TYR A 369 4.51 9.61 -13.40
C TYR A 369 3.97 8.39 -12.66
N LEU A 370 4.11 7.21 -13.28
CA LEU A 370 3.84 5.95 -12.61
C LEU A 370 5.16 5.24 -12.32
N ARG A 371 5.43 4.98 -11.04
CA ARG A 371 6.61 4.26 -10.57
C ARG A 371 6.25 2.81 -10.23
N ARG A 372 7.14 1.88 -10.62
CA ARG A 372 7.08 0.45 -10.33
C ARG A 372 8.48 -0.06 -10.02
N GLY A 373 8.80 -0.24 -8.74
CA GLY A 373 10.17 -0.46 -8.30
C GLY A 373 11.09 0.68 -8.76
N GLU A 374 12.16 0.35 -9.47
CA GLU A 374 13.09 1.33 -10.04
C GLU A 374 12.63 1.91 -11.40
N GLN A 375 11.55 1.38 -11.98
CA GLN A 375 11.04 1.82 -13.27
C GLN A 375 10.10 3.00 -13.11
N ILE A 376 10.24 3.98 -14.01
CA ILE A 376 9.38 5.16 -14.08
C ILE A 376 8.80 5.23 -15.50
N GLU A 377 7.48 5.20 -15.58
CA GLU A 377 6.72 5.33 -16.82
C GLU A 377 6.10 6.73 -16.90
N ARG A 378 6.20 7.35 -18.07
CA ARG A 378 5.57 8.66 -18.38
C ARG A 378 5.12 8.69 -19.85
N GLN A 379 4.04 9.40 -20.14
CA GLN A 379 3.50 9.57 -21.49
C GLN A 379 3.31 11.06 -21.77
N ASP A 380 2.08 11.51 -22.01
CA ASP A 380 1.78 12.92 -22.25
C ASP A 380 1.57 13.67 -20.92
N GLY A 381 1.82 14.97 -20.94
CA GLY A 381 1.51 15.89 -19.86
C GLY A 381 0.22 16.65 -20.13
N ILE A 382 -0.27 17.33 -19.10
CA ILE A 382 -1.56 18.01 -19.02
C ILE A 382 -1.32 19.51 -18.86
N HIS A 383 -1.94 20.33 -19.69
CA HIS A 383 -1.98 21.78 -19.55
C HIS A 383 -3.09 22.24 -18.58
N ALA A 384 -3.01 23.47 -18.07
CA ALA A 384 -4.04 24.06 -17.21
C ALA A 384 -5.39 24.25 -17.91
N ASP A 385 -5.39 24.18 -19.24
CA ASP A 385 -6.60 24.22 -20.07
C ASP A 385 -7.18 22.83 -20.36
N GLY A 386 -6.51 21.75 -19.95
CA GLY A 386 -6.92 20.36 -20.15
C GLY A 386 -6.43 19.71 -21.45
N SER A 387 -5.70 20.44 -22.29
CA SER A 387 -5.04 19.88 -23.47
C SER A 387 -3.78 19.08 -23.10
N LEU A 388 -3.37 18.17 -23.99
CA LEU A 388 -2.21 17.32 -23.78
C LEU A 388 -0.98 17.85 -24.52
N PHE A 389 0.20 17.69 -23.93
CA PHE A 389 1.48 17.94 -24.58
C PHE A 389 2.41 16.74 -24.44
N ASN A 390 3.32 16.56 -25.40
CA ASN A 390 4.30 15.50 -25.32
C ASN A 390 5.60 16.01 -24.65
N PRO A 391 5.92 15.57 -23.42
CA PRO A 391 7.09 16.06 -22.68
C PRO A 391 8.43 15.71 -23.35
N ASN A 392 8.46 14.70 -24.25
CA ASN A 392 9.70 14.25 -24.91
C ASN A 392 10.02 15.04 -26.19
N THR A 393 9.05 15.76 -26.78
CA THR A 393 9.22 16.49 -28.05
C THR A 393 8.98 17.99 -27.94
N ASP A 394 8.30 18.44 -26.88
CA ASP A 394 8.17 19.86 -26.59
C ASP A 394 9.54 20.45 -26.23
N ALA A 395 10.05 21.36 -27.06
CA ALA A 395 11.40 21.90 -26.97
C ALA A 395 11.65 22.70 -25.67
N SER A 396 10.59 23.13 -24.97
CA SER A 396 10.70 23.73 -23.62
C SER A 396 11.01 22.69 -22.53
N ILE A 397 10.69 21.41 -22.76
CA ILE A 397 10.83 20.31 -21.79
C ILE A 397 11.97 19.37 -22.18
N ALA A 398 12.35 19.32 -23.46
CA ALA A 398 13.66 18.80 -23.86
C ALA A 398 14.80 19.47 -23.06
N GLY A 399 14.61 20.74 -22.64
CA GLY A 399 15.47 21.41 -21.66
C GLY A 399 15.30 20.91 -20.22
N ALA A 400 14.09 20.79 -19.69
CA ALA A 400 13.84 20.34 -18.30
C ALA A 400 14.23 18.87 -18.05
N ALA A 401 14.08 17.99 -19.04
CA ALA A 401 14.52 16.60 -18.98
C ALA A 401 16.04 16.45 -19.26
N GLN A 402 16.68 17.43 -19.91
CA GLN A 402 18.13 17.49 -20.09
C GLN A 402 18.86 18.27 -18.99
N ASP A 403 18.17 19.01 -18.13
CA ASP A 403 18.79 19.76 -17.03
C ASP A 403 19.03 18.93 -15.76
N ALA A 404 18.82 17.62 -15.84
CA ALA A 404 19.57 16.63 -15.05
C ALA A 404 20.99 16.36 -15.62
N SER A 405 21.36 16.92 -16.79
CA SER A 405 22.72 16.93 -17.34
C SER A 405 22.95 17.94 -18.51
N GLY A 406 22.98 19.25 -18.23
CA GLY A 406 23.84 20.22 -18.93
C GLY A 406 23.37 20.99 -20.20
N ALA A 407 22.99 22.26 -20.01
CA ALA A 407 23.46 23.51 -20.67
C ALA A 407 23.45 23.75 -22.23
N LEU A 408 22.62 24.73 -22.64
CA LEU A 408 22.78 25.85 -23.62
C LEU A 408 22.22 25.81 -25.08
N GLN A 409 21.33 26.80 -25.34
CA GLN A 409 21.15 27.76 -26.47
C GLN A 409 20.50 27.36 -27.84
N GLY A 410 19.35 28.03 -28.16
CA GLY A 410 19.21 28.82 -29.41
C GLY A 410 17.95 28.72 -30.32
N ILE A 411 16.97 29.63 -30.15
CA ILE A 411 16.10 30.37 -31.13
C ILE A 411 15.24 29.62 -32.20
N SER A 412 13.91 29.80 -32.20
CA SER A 412 13.12 30.70 -33.11
C SER A 412 11.64 30.34 -33.27
N VAL A 413 10.82 31.39 -33.35
CA VAL A 413 9.35 31.46 -33.43
C VAL A 413 8.88 31.44 -34.89
N SER A 414 7.73 30.81 -35.18
CA SER A 414 6.87 31.27 -36.28
C SER A 414 5.40 30.99 -36.00
N GLY A 415 4.58 32.05 -36.07
CA GLY A 415 3.15 32.04 -35.75
C GLY A 415 2.23 31.65 -36.90
N GLY A 416 0.99 31.37 -36.52
CA GLY A 416 -0.20 31.26 -37.36
C GLY A 416 -1.32 32.07 -36.71
N VAL A 417 -2.17 32.68 -37.54
CA VAL A 417 -3.14 33.72 -37.17
C VAL A 417 -4.38 33.13 -36.50
N ASP A 418 -4.73 33.73 -35.36
CA ASP A 418 -5.78 33.36 -34.42
C ASP A 418 -7.20 33.57 -34.97
N GLN A 419 -8.01 32.51 -34.95
CA GLN A 419 -9.35 32.62 -34.41
C GLN A 419 -9.18 32.44 -32.90
N GLU A 420 -9.65 33.39 -32.07
CA GLU A 420 -9.65 33.22 -30.61
C GLU A 420 -10.29 31.86 -30.30
N PRO A 421 -9.51 30.87 -29.82
CA PRO A 421 -10.06 29.59 -29.41
C PRO A 421 -11.09 29.86 -28.32
N ALA A 422 -12.16 29.06 -28.27
CA ALA A 422 -13.00 29.05 -27.07
C ALA A 422 -12.09 28.78 -25.87
N GLU A 423 -12.28 29.54 -24.78
CA GLU A 423 -11.45 29.44 -23.59
C GLU A 423 -11.65 28.05 -22.96
N THR A 424 -10.63 27.20 -23.08
CA THR A 424 -10.62 25.84 -22.57
C THR A 424 -10.11 25.82 -21.13
N HIS A 425 -10.69 24.96 -20.30
CA HIS A 425 -10.29 24.84 -18.91
C HIS A 425 -10.21 23.39 -18.46
N LEU A 426 -9.14 23.03 -17.75
CA LEU A 426 -9.05 21.77 -17.02
C LEU A 426 -10.04 21.82 -15.84
N THR A 427 -10.95 20.87 -15.78
CA THR A 427 -11.98 20.78 -14.74
C THR A 427 -11.75 19.65 -13.75
N ALA A 428 -11.09 18.57 -14.18
CA ALA A 428 -10.68 17.49 -13.29
C ALA A 428 -9.51 16.69 -13.86
N VAL A 429 -8.81 16.01 -12.96
CA VAL A 429 -7.88 14.94 -13.30
C VAL A 429 -8.28 13.68 -12.54
N ASN A 430 -8.61 12.63 -13.28
CA ASN A 430 -9.09 11.36 -12.75
C ASN A 430 -8.09 10.25 -13.02
N VAL A 431 -7.95 9.35 -12.05
CA VAL A 431 -7.32 8.04 -12.22
C VAL A 431 -8.40 7.02 -12.47
N ARG A 432 -8.37 6.39 -13.64
CA ARG A 432 -9.26 5.30 -14.01
C ARG A 432 -8.50 3.99 -13.96
N LEU A 433 -9.02 3.06 -13.15
CA LEU A 433 -8.47 1.72 -12.96
C LEU A 433 -9.48 0.73 -13.55
N GLN A 434 -9.09 0.03 -14.60
CA GLN A 434 -9.90 -1.01 -15.22
C GLN A 434 -9.30 -2.39 -14.92
N LEU A 435 -10.16 -3.27 -14.40
CA LEU A 435 -9.88 -4.67 -14.11
C LEU A 435 -10.57 -5.54 -15.16
N ASP A 436 -9.79 -6.14 -16.06
CA ASP A 436 -10.29 -7.11 -17.01
C ASP A 436 -10.13 -8.52 -16.45
N ILE A 437 -11.26 -9.19 -16.25
CA ILE A 437 -11.32 -10.53 -15.68
C ILE A 437 -11.84 -11.49 -16.76
N PRO A 438 -11.11 -12.57 -17.09
CA PRO A 438 -11.53 -13.54 -18.09
C PRO A 438 -12.96 -14.05 -17.85
N GLY A 439 -13.80 -13.97 -18.89
CA GLY A 439 -15.19 -14.41 -18.86
C GLY A 439 -16.15 -13.49 -18.10
N GLN A 440 -15.72 -12.29 -17.67
CA GLN A 440 -16.55 -11.30 -17.01
C GLN A 440 -16.49 -9.95 -17.73
N SER A 441 -17.46 -9.07 -17.43
CA SER A 441 -17.37 -7.68 -17.87
C SER A 441 -16.28 -6.95 -17.09
N ALA A 442 -15.54 -6.09 -17.78
CA ALA A 442 -14.52 -5.25 -17.17
C ALA A 442 -15.13 -4.42 -16.03
N ARG A 443 -14.41 -4.34 -14.91
CA ARG A 443 -14.78 -3.49 -13.77
C ARG A 443 -13.94 -2.23 -13.83
N GLN A 444 -14.58 -1.08 -13.78
CA GLN A 444 -13.93 0.22 -13.80
C GLN A 444 -14.11 0.91 -12.45
N ILE A 445 -13.03 1.52 -11.95
CA ILE A 445 -12.99 2.28 -10.72
C ILE A 445 -12.35 3.63 -11.05
N GLU A 446 -12.97 4.71 -10.62
CA GLU A 446 -12.46 6.06 -10.84
C GLU A 446 -12.20 6.76 -9.52
N ARG A 447 -11.10 7.52 -9.48
CA ARG A 447 -10.70 8.35 -8.35
C ARG A 447 -10.21 9.71 -8.83
N PRO A 448 -10.86 10.82 -8.43
CA PRO A 448 -10.35 12.14 -8.73
C PRO A 448 -9.08 12.41 -7.92
N ILE A 449 -8.05 12.92 -8.60
CA ILE A 449 -6.89 13.55 -7.95
C ILE A 449 -7.20 15.02 -7.69
N MET A 450 -7.88 15.65 -8.64
CA MET A 450 -8.33 17.04 -8.57
C MET A 450 -9.70 17.16 -9.27
N ASP A 451 -10.64 17.90 -8.67
CA ASP A 451 -12.00 18.09 -9.23
C ASP A 451 -12.56 19.48 -8.87
N LEU A 452 -12.59 20.40 -9.84
CA LEU A 452 -13.09 21.78 -9.65
C LEU A 452 -14.61 21.92 -9.79
N LEU A 453 -15.29 20.89 -10.30
CA LEU A 453 -16.73 20.94 -10.57
C LEU A 453 -17.55 20.16 -9.54
N GLY A 454 -17.07 18.99 -9.12
CA GLY A 454 -17.83 18.05 -8.30
C GLY A 454 -18.92 17.29 -9.07
N PRO A 455 -19.39 16.14 -8.55
CA PRO A 455 -20.51 15.38 -9.13
C PRO A 455 -21.80 16.16 -9.32
N ALA A 456 -22.19 17.00 -8.35
CA ALA A 456 -23.48 17.68 -8.38
C ALA A 456 -23.56 18.69 -9.53
N ARG A 457 -22.47 19.40 -9.80
CA ARG A 457 -22.40 20.36 -10.92
C ARG A 457 -22.38 19.67 -12.29
N ARG A 458 -21.84 18.44 -12.38
CA ARG A 458 -21.89 17.63 -13.61
C ARG A 458 -23.27 17.04 -13.88
N GLU A 459 -24.06 16.76 -12.84
CA GLU A 459 -25.47 16.37 -13.01
C GLU A 459 -26.35 17.56 -13.43
N ALA A 460 -25.91 18.78 -13.14
CA ALA A 460 -26.49 20.00 -13.70
C ALA A 460 -25.89 20.32 -15.08
N ASP A 461 -26.66 20.93 -15.98
CA ASP A 461 -26.10 21.44 -17.23
C ASP A 461 -25.06 22.54 -16.94
N ILE A 462 -23.85 22.42 -17.49
CA ILE A 462 -22.76 23.39 -17.31
C ILE A 462 -22.86 24.45 -18.41
N GLU A 463 -23.49 25.59 -18.11
CA GLU A 463 -23.61 26.70 -19.08
C GLU A 463 -22.28 27.43 -19.33
N SER A 464 -21.45 27.57 -18.31
CA SER A 464 -20.12 28.16 -18.39
C SER A 464 -19.26 27.78 -17.17
N PHE A 465 -17.95 27.78 -17.36
CA PHE A 465 -16.97 27.55 -16.31
C PHE A 465 -15.69 28.32 -16.64
N THR A 466 -15.23 29.14 -15.71
CA THR A 466 -13.93 29.82 -15.76
C THR A 466 -13.38 29.77 -14.33
N PRO A 467 -12.21 29.14 -14.10
CA PRO A 467 -11.64 29.05 -12.75
C PRO A 467 -11.40 30.42 -12.13
N ASP A 468 -11.91 30.65 -10.93
CA ASP A 468 -11.51 31.81 -10.13
C ASP A 468 -10.12 31.61 -9.49
N GLU A 469 -9.69 32.53 -8.63
CA GLU A 469 -8.37 32.44 -7.98
C GLU A 469 -8.28 31.23 -7.04
N ASP A 470 -9.33 30.98 -6.26
CA ASP A 470 -9.37 29.87 -5.30
C ASP A 470 -9.32 28.53 -6.05
N GLN A 471 -10.03 28.41 -7.17
CA GLN A 471 -10.00 27.21 -8.02
C GLN A 471 -8.66 27.02 -8.74
N ARG A 472 -7.93 28.10 -9.07
CA ARG A 472 -6.55 27.99 -9.59
C ARG A 472 -5.61 27.44 -8.53
N GLN A 473 -5.74 27.90 -7.29
CA GLN A 473 -4.95 27.41 -6.16
C GLN A 473 -5.31 25.97 -5.83
N GLN A 474 -6.61 25.65 -5.79
CA GLN A 474 -7.12 24.29 -5.62
C GLN A 474 -6.51 23.34 -6.65
N ARG A 475 -6.57 23.70 -7.94
CA ARG A 475 -5.96 22.89 -9.01
C ARG A 475 -4.48 22.63 -8.74
N ALA A 476 -3.72 23.67 -8.41
CA ALA A 476 -2.29 23.54 -8.21
C ALA A 476 -1.92 22.68 -7.00
N ILE A 477 -2.67 22.79 -5.89
CA ILE A 477 -2.45 22.03 -4.66
C ILE A 477 -2.90 20.58 -4.81
N GLU A 478 -4.13 20.34 -5.28
CA GLU A 478 -4.70 18.99 -5.37
C GLU A 478 -3.93 18.10 -6.37
N MET A 479 -3.37 18.70 -7.42
CA MET A 479 -2.51 18.00 -8.39
C MET A 479 -1.19 17.48 -7.78
N LEU A 480 -0.81 17.90 -6.58
CA LEU A 480 0.34 17.35 -5.84
C LEU A 480 0.00 16.12 -4.99
N SER A 481 -1.26 15.68 -5.01
CA SER A 481 -1.68 14.46 -4.31
C SER A 481 -1.07 13.21 -4.94
N THR A 482 -0.84 12.18 -4.12
CA THR A 482 -0.24 10.90 -4.55
C THR A 482 -1.19 9.75 -4.31
N LEU A 483 -1.20 8.79 -5.23
CA LEU A 483 -1.91 7.52 -5.10
C LEU A 483 -0.92 6.36 -5.16
N GLU A 484 -0.93 5.53 -4.13
CA GLU A 484 -0.18 4.28 -4.07
C GLU A 484 -1.14 3.10 -4.14
N LEU A 485 -0.76 2.08 -4.91
CA LEU A 485 -1.57 0.90 -5.15
C LEU A 485 -0.74 -0.35 -4.87
N LEU A 486 -1.34 -1.29 -4.15
CA LEU A 486 -0.90 -2.67 -4.06
C LEU A 486 -1.92 -3.56 -4.80
N PRO A 487 -1.60 -3.97 -6.04
CA PRO A 487 -2.37 -4.97 -6.75
C PRO A 487 -2.17 -6.36 -6.12
N GLN A 488 -3.14 -6.79 -5.33
CA GLN A 488 -3.05 -8.02 -4.55
C GLN A 488 -3.66 -9.20 -5.33
N ALA A 489 -2.80 -10.04 -5.93
CA ALA A 489 -3.19 -11.25 -6.68
C ALA A 489 -3.14 -12.56 -5.85
N TYR A 490 -2.47 -12.52 -4.69
CA TYR A 490 -2.27 -13.63 -3.77
C TYR A 490 -2.23 -13.14 -2.31
N TRP A 491 -2.43 -14.06 -1.36
CA TRP A 491 -2.24 -13.75 0.05
C TRP A 491 -0.76 -13.70 0.42
N ILE A 492 -0.28 -12.56 0.92
CA ILE A 492 1.13 -12.39 1.26
C ILE A 492 1.46 -13.24 2.50
N PRO A 493 2.34 -14.23 2.40
CA PRO A 493 2.73 -15.04 3.54
C PRO A 493 3.60 -14.24 4.52
N PRO A 494 3.53 -14.52 5.83
CA PRO A 494 4.31 -13.79 6.85
C PRO A 494 5.83 -13.77 6.57
N ALA A 495 6.38 -14.86 6.02
CA ALA A 495 7.79 -14.93 5.67
C ALA A 495 8.19 -13.94 4.55
N GLN A 496 7.30 -13.70 3.57
CA GLN A 496 7.54 -12.73 2.50
C GLN A 496 7.40 -11.31 3.01
N LEU A 497 6.37 -11.04 3.83
CA LEU A 497 6.19 -9.74 4.50
C LEU A 497 7.45 -9.38 5.29
N ALA A 498 7.92 -10.31 6.13
CA ALA A 498 9.15 -10.17 6.89
C ALA A 498 10.36 -9.84 6.00
N ALA A 499 10.52 -10.57 4.89
CA ALA A 499 11.62 -10.36 3.96
C ALA A 499 11.61 -8.93 3.39
N TRP A 500 10.46 -8.45 2.90
CA TRP A 500 10.32 -7.08 2.39
C TRP A 500 10.61 -6.01 3.45
N HIS A 501 10.22 -6.24 4.70
CA HIS A 501 10.58 -5.32 5.78
C HIS A 501 12.08 -5.27 6.04
N TYR A 502 12.76 -6.41 6.06
CA TYR A 502 14.22 -6.44 6.21
C TYR A 502 14.93 -5.75 5.03
N GLU A 503 14.47 -6.02 3.81
CA GLU A 503 15.00 -5.37 2.60
C GLU A 503 14.82 -3.85 2.66
N SER A 504 13.63 -3.38 3.03
CA SER A 504 13.32 -1.96 3.19
C SER A 504 14.19 -1.31 4.28
N LEU A 505 14.38 -1.99 5.42
CA LEU A 505 15.26 -1.53 6.49
C LEU A 505 16.71 -1.41 6.00
N MET A 506 17.21 -2.40 5.27
CA MET A 506 18.57 -2.39 4.72
C MET A 506 18.76 -1.29 3.67
N ALA A 507 17.81 -1.11 2.75
CA ALA A 507 17.84 -0.10 1.70
C ALA A 507 17.84 1.33 2.28
N ASN A 508 16.90 1.63 3.17
CA ASN A 508 16.79 2.96 3.78
C ASN A 508 17.98 3.28 4.69
N ARG A 509 18.59 2.28 5.33
CA ARG A 509 19.75 2.48 6.21
C ARG A 509 21.04 2.81 5.45
N GLN A 510 21.25 2.25 4.26
CA GLN A 510 22.41 2.63 3.43
C GLN A 510 22.34 4.10 3.02
N ALA A 511 21.14 4.58 2.67
CA ALA A 511 20.88 5.99 2.44
C ALA A 511 21.17 6.81 3.70
N THR A 512 20.62 6.44 4.87
CA THR A 512 20.88 7.14 6.15
C THR A 512 22.37 7.20 6.50
N LEU A 513 23.13 6.11 6.34
CA LEU A 513 24.55 6.08 6.70
C LEU A 513 25.43 6.91 5.77
N ALA A 514 25.15 6.86 4.47
CA ALA A 514 25.80 7.75 3.52
C ALA A 514 25.49 9.21 3.86
N GLY A 515 24.28 9.50 4.35
CA GLY A 515 23.87 10.85 4.72
C GLY A 515 24.51 11.37 5.98
N VAL A 516 24.60 10.56 7.02
CA VAL A 516 25.35 10.92 8.23
C VAL A 516 26.83 11.13 7.93
N HIS A 517 27.43 10.28 7.09
CA HIS A 517 28.86 10.38 6.75
C HIS A 517 29.20 11.61 5.90
N LEU A 518 28.34 11.97 4.94
CA LEU A 518 28.57 13.08 4.01
C LEU A 518 28.04 14.41 4.55
N GLY A 519 26.97 14.39 5.34
CA GLY A 519 26.51 15.53 6.14
C GLY A 519 27.57 15.97 7.16
N ALA A 520 28.28 15.03 7.78
CA ALA A 520 29.45 15.34 8.61
C ALA A 520 30.62 16.00 7.84
N GLN A 521 30.60 15.95 6.51
CA GLN A 521 31.57 16.62 5.61
C GLN A 521 31.02 17.91 4.99
N ALA A 522 29.80 18.33 5.38
CA ALA A 522 29.05 19.43 4.77
C ALA A 522 28.87 19.28 3.24
N ASP A 523 28.86 18.04 2.74
CA ASP A 523 28.64 17.73 1.32
C ASP A 523 27.15 17.45 1.08
N THR A 524 26.45 18.43 0.49
CA THR A 524 25.02 18.38 0.19
C THR A 524 24.70 17.65 -1.13
N SER A 525 25.71 17.29 -1.93
CA SER A 525 25.51 16.59 -3.23
C SER A 525 24.90 15.18 -3.08
N PHE A 526 24.92 14.65 -1.87
CA PHE A 526 24.41 13.33 -1.53
C PHE A 526 22.88 13.29 -1.35
N ILE A 527 22.23 14.41 -0.99
CA ILE A 527 20.79 14.45 -0.69
C ILE A 527 20.01 13.87 -1.87
N GLY A 528 20.35 14.24 -3.10
CA GLY A 528 19.73 13.68 -4.31
C GLY A 528 19.94 12.16 -4.48
N LYS A 529 21.13 11.61 -4.19
CA LYS A 529 21.42 10.19 -4.39
C LYS A 529 20.82 9.27 -3.32
N ALA A 530 20.76 9.74 -2.07
CA ALA A 530 20.12 8.97 -0.99
C ALA A 530 18.62 8.83 -1.19
N LEU A 531 18.04 9.92 -1.68
CA LEU A 531 16.66 10.03 -2.03
C LEU A 531 16.37 9.08 -3.23
N GLU A 532 17.21 9.05 -4.27
CA GLU A 532 17.06 8.12 -5.42
C GLU A 532 17.14 6.63 -5.01
N ALA A 533 17.86 6.31 -3.95
CA ALA A 533 18.05 4.95 -3.45
C ALA A 533 16.95 4.46 -2.48
N ARG A 534 15.90 5.27 -2.25
CA ARG A 534 14.87 5.00 -1.24
C ARG A 534 13.83 3.99 -1.73
N SER A 535 13.44 3.07 -0.85
CA SER A 535 12.33 2.15 -1.13
C SER A 535 11.02 2.93 -1.28
N THR A 536 10.35 2.77 -2.42
CA THR A 536 9.03 3.35 -2.70
C THR A 536 7.88 2.44 -2.28
N ARG A 537 8.19 1.36 -1.56
CA ARG A 537 7.22 0.40 -1.05
C ARG A 537 6.64 0.93 0.27
N ARG A 538 5.32 1.10 0.32
CA ARG A 538 4.55 1.49 1.50
C ARG A 538 4.27 0.28 2.40
N PRO A 539 4.90 0.16 3.59
CA PRO A 539 4.72 -1.00 4.46
C PRO A 539 3.28 -1.18 4.96
N ALA A 540 2.54 -0.07 5.13
CA ALA A 540 1.15 -0.07 5.58
C ALA A 540 0.21 -0.85 4.62
N LEU A 541 0.49 -0.82 3.30
CA LEU A 541 -0.28 -1.59 2.32
C LEU A 541 0.03 -3.09 2.42
N ASP A 542 1.29 -3.46 2.64
CA ASP A 542 1.68 -4.86 2.83
C ASP A 542 1.06 -5.43 4.11
N GLN A 543 1.07 -4.63 5.18
CA GLN A 543 0.43 -4.97 6.45
C GLN A 543 -1.07 -5.18 6.28
N LEU A 544 -1.77 -4.25 5.61
CA LEU A 544 -3.19 -4.40 5.32
C LEU A 544 -3.43 -5.71 4.56
N ALA A 545 -2.71 -5.91 3.46
CA ALA A 545 -2.85 -7.09 2.62
C ALA A 545 -2.65 -8.43 3.35
N THR A 546 -1.72 -8.50 4.31
CA THR A 546 -1.51 -9.69 5.17
C THR A 546 -2.57 -9.81 6.26
N MET A 547 -2.91 -8.71 6.95
CA MET A 547 -3.84 -8.72 8.08
C MET A 547 -5.26 -9.11 7.69
N ARG A 548 -5.68 -8.79 6.46
CA ARG A 548 -7.00 -9.16 5.90
C ARG A 548 -7.28 -10.66 6.02
N LEU A 549 -6.30 -11.51 5.69
CA LEU A 549 -6.43 -12.96 5.87
C LEU A 549 -6.15 -13.38 7.32
N ALA A 550 -5.11 -12.82 7.95
CA ALA A 550 -4.68 -13.26 9.28
C ALA A 550 -5.78 -13.13 10.34
N ASN A 551 -6.59 -12.07 10.23
CA ASN A 551 -7.67 -11.74 11.17
C ASN A 551 -9.07 -12.15 10.69
N SER A 552 -9.19 -12.79 9.51
CA SER A 552 -10.48 -13.26 9.04
C SER A 552 -10.93 -14.50 9.82
N PRO A 553 -12.17 -14.54 10.35
CA PRO A 553 -12.72 -15.78 10.92
C PRO A 553 -12.83 -16.90 9.88
N GLU A 554 -12.99 -16.54 8.61
CA GLU A 554 -13.17 -17.46 7.47
C GLU A 554 -11.86 -17.73 6.72
N ARG A 555 -10.72 -17.46 7.36
CA ARG A 555 -9.37 -17.55 6.78
C ARG A 555 -9.04 -18.91 6.12
N GLU A 556 -9.66 -20.00 6.54
CA GLU A 556 -9.46 -21.34 5.97
C GLU A 556 -10.33 -21.62 4.73
N HIS A 557 -11.29 -20.73 4.47
CA HIS A 557 -12.36 -20.90 3.49
C HIS A 557 -12.35 -19.82 2.40
N ILE A 558 -11.62 -18.72 2.61
CA ILE A 558 -11.50 -17.63 1.62
C ILE A 558 -10.19 -17.65 0.86
N ALA A 559 -10.25 -17.20 -0.39
CA ALA A 559 -9.10 -17.03 -1.27
C ALA A 559 -9.26 -15.78 -2.14
N LEU A 560 -8.21 -15.38 -2.84
CA LEU A 560 -8.35 -14.39 -3.92
C LEU A 560 -8.70 -15.14 -5.21
N GLY A 561 -9.68 -14.63 -5.97
CA GLY A 561 -10.09 -15.18 -7.27
C GLY A 561 -10.07 -14.16 -8.40
N GLN A 562 -9.66 -12.93 -8.08
CA GLN A 562 -9.51 -11.79 -8.97
C GLN A 562 -8.52 -10.82 -8.31
N LEU A 563 -8.02 -9.86 -9.09
CA LEU A 563 -7.12 -8.84 -8.58
C LEU A 563 -7.85 -7.97 -7.55
N ASN A 564 -7.32 -7.91 -6.33
CA ASN A 564 -7.73 -6.90 -5.34
C ASN A 564 -6.83 -5.66 -5.51
N LEU A 565 -7.38 -4.48 -5.22
CA LEU A 565 -6.67 -3.21 -5.31
C LEU A 565 -6.75 -2.51 -3.96
N LEU A 566 -5.63 -2.47 -3.25
CA LEU A 566 -5.51 -1.77 -1.98
C LEU A 566 -4.76 -0.46 -2.22
N GLY A 567 -5.38 0.66 -1.90
CA GLY A 567 -4.83 1.99 -2.13
C GLY A 567 -4.39 2.66 -0.84
N TYR A 568 -3.36 3.51 -0.94
CA TYR A 568 -3.01 4.50 0.06
C TYR A 568 -2.88 5.85 -0.63
N VAL A 569 -3.47 6.89 -0.07
CA VAL A 569 -3.47 8.23 -0.65
C VAL A 569 -2.80 9.21 0.30
N THR A 570 -2.12 10.18 -0.30
CA THR A 570 -1.81 11.45 0.36
C THR A 570 -2.49 12.53 -0.47
N LEU A 571 -3.55 13.10 0.08
CA LEU A 571 -4.34 14.16 -0.52
C LEU A 571 -3.86 15.50 0.04
N LEU A 572 -3.61 16.44 -0.88
CA LEU A 572 -3.43 17.83 -0.56
C LEU A 572 -4.69 18.56 -0.98
N GLU A 573 -5.41 19.11 -0.01
CA GLU A 573 -6.70 19.76 -0.21
C GLU A 573 -6.55 21.26 -0.01
N TYR A 574 -7.33 22.04 -0.74
CA TYR A 574 -7.42 23.48 -0.59
C TYR A 574 -8.90 23.88 -0.53
N ALA A 575 -9.30 24.53 0.54
CA ALA A 575 -10.67 25.00 0.73
C ALA A 575 -10.67 26.29 1.57
N ASP A 576 -11.44 27.29 1.16
CA ASP A 576 -11.63 28.56 1.87
C ASP A 576 -10.32 29.30 2.23
N GLY A 577 -9.27 29.17 1.40
CA GLY A 577 -7.96 29.78 1.62
C GLY A 577 -7.04 29.00 2.56
N ASP A 578 -7.52 27.91 3.14
CA ASP A 578 -6.75 26.99 3.97
C ASP A 578 -6.33 25.75 3.14
N TYR A 579 -5.16 25.23 3.47
CA TYR A 579 -4.61 24.01 2.87
C TYR A 579 -4.57 22.92 3.95
N GLN A 580 -4.89 21.70 3.55
CA GLN A 580 -4.91 20.54 4.45
C GLN A 580 -4.22 19.35 3.81
N ARG A 581 -3.55 18.55 4.63
CA ARG A 581 -2.97 17.27 4.22
C ARG A 581 -3.73 16.15 4.90
N ARG A 582 -4.28 15.25 4.09
CA ARG A 582 -4.94 14.04 4.57
C ARG A 582 -4.24 12.83 3.97
N GLU A 583 -4.02 11.83 4.79
CA GLU A 583 -3.48 10.55 4.32
C GLU A 583 -4.32 9.40 4.83
N GLY A 584 -4.39 8.32 4.06
CA GLY A 584 -5.41 7.33 4.34
C GLY A 584 -5.38 6.13 3.42
N PHE A 585 -6.12 5.11 3.84
CA PHE A 585 -6.38 3.94 3.00
C PHE A 585 -7.55 4.23 2.07
N ASP A 586 -7.44 3.75 0.84
CA ASP A 586 -8.53 3.72 -0.14
C ASP A 586 -8.60 2.31 -0.71
N ILE A 587 -9.37 1.45 -0.08
CA ILE A 587 -9.59 0.09 -0.56
C ILE A 587 -10.52 0.17 -1.79
N LEU A 588 -10.00 -0.14 -2.97
CA LEU A 588 -10.67 0.05 -4.26
C LEU A 588 -11.41 -1.22 -4.70
N GLU A 589 -10.82 -2.38 -4.43
CA GLU A 589 -11.38 -3.71 -4.72
C GLU A 589 -10.89 -4.71 -3.67
N ASN A 590 -11.82 -5.33 -2.95
CA ASN A 590 -11.53 -6.22 -1.82
C ASN A 590 -12.22 -7.58 -1.90
N ARG A 591 -12.86 -7.91 -3.04
CA ARG A 591 -13.64 -9.15 -3.14
C ARG A 591 -12.78 -10.39 -2.89
N VAL A 592 -13.30 -11.25 -2.02
CA VAL A 592 -12.78 -12.60 -1.78
C VAL A 592 -13.64 -13.67 -2.44
N LEU A 593 -12.99 -14.73 -2.90
CA LEU A 593 -13.61 -15.99 -3.28
C LEU A 593 -13.89 -16.80 -2.03
N VAL A 594 -15.11 -17.30 -1.89
CA VAL A 594 -15.51 -18.22 -0.81
C VAL A 594 -15.43 -19.63 -1.39
N ALA A 595 -14.37 -20.35 -1.04
CA ALA A 595 -14.01 -21.61 -1.69
C ALA A 595 -14.60 -22.84 -1.01
N SER A 596 -15.02 -22.72 0.25
CA SER A 596 -15.67 -23.77 1.04
C SER A 596 -16.39 -23.13 2.24
N GLY A 597 -17.07 -23.94 3.07
CA GLY A 597 -17.74 -23.48 4.29
C GLY A 597 -19.27 -23.52 4.23
N ASP A 598 -19.90 -23.51 5.41
CA ASP A 598 -21.35 -23.65 5.57
C ASP A 598 -22.10 -22.32 5.46
N GLN A 599 -21.39 -21.19 5.55
CA GLN A 599 -21.99 -19.85 5.49
C GLN A 599 -22.28 -19.42 4.04
N PRO A 600 -23.38 -18.69 3.79
CA PRO A 600 -23.62 -18.06 2.49
C PRO A 600 -22.48 -17.13 2.08
N ALA A 601 -22.01 -17.25 0.84
CA ALA A 601 -20.86 -16.49 0.35
C ALA A 601 -21.02 -14.96 0.49
N GLN A 602 -22.24 -14.44 0.39
CA GLN A 602 -22.53 -13.02 0.55
C GLN A 602 -22.27 -12.54 1.99
N GLN A 603 -22.63 -13.37 2.97
CA GLN A 603 -22.41 -13.05 4.38
C GLN A 603 -20.91 -13.07 4.71
N VAL A 604 -20.18 -14.05 4.17
CA VAL A 604 -18.71 -14.11 4.30
C VAL A 604 -18.04 -12.89 3.69
N ARG A 605 -18.42 -12.48 2.47
CA ARG A 605 -17.86 -11.28 1.82
C ARG A 605 -18.20 -10.00 2.55
N MET A 606 -19.43 -9.89 3.07
CA MET A 606 -19.84 -8.74 3.87
C MET A 606 -19.01 -8.66 5.15
N ALA A 607 -18.88 -9.77 5.88
CA ALA A 607 -18.05 -9.84 7.08
C ALA A 607 -16.59 -9.52 6.79
N GLN A 608 -16.03 -10.00 5.67
CA GLN A 608 -14.67 -9.66 5.24
C GLN A 608 -14.54 -8.17 4.93
N GLY A 609 -15.52 -7.56 4.26
CA GLY A 609 -15.51 -6.12 3.96
C GLY A 609 -15.58 -5.22 5.19
N LEU A 610 -16.38 -5.62 6.20
CA LEU A 610 -16.41 -4.98 7.51
C LEU A 610 -15.04 -5.09 8.22
N LEU A 611 -14.40 -6.26 8.16
CA LEU A 611 -13.05 -6.45 8.70
C LEU A 611 -12.02 -5.59 7.98
N ASP A 612 -12.04 -5.58 6.65
CA ASP A 612 -11.12 -4.80 5.83
C ASP A 612 -11.18 -3.31 6.20
N THR A 613 -12.38 -2.75 6.36
CA THR A 613 -12.59 -1.36 6.81
C THR A 613 -12.16 -1.15 8.26
N LEU A 614 -12.38 -2.13 9.15
CA LEU A 614 -11.93 -2.05 10.54
C LEU A 614 -10.40 -2.09 10.64
N LEU A 615 -9.71 -2.85 9.78
CA LEU A 615 -8.26 -2.95 9.76
C LEU A 615 -7.58 -1.63 9.43
N GLU A 616 -8.18 -0.78 8.60
CA GLU A 616 -7.68 0.57 8.34
C GLU A 616 -7.45 1.34 9.66
N THR A 617 -8.32 1.15 10.66
CA THR A 617 -8.23 1.87 11.97
C THR A 617 -7.04 1.41 12.78
N ARG A 618 -6.66 0.14 12.63
CA ARG A 618 -5.61 -0.49 13.43
C ARG A 618 -4.23 -0.22 12.85
N ILE A 619 -4.14 -0.07 11.53
CA ILE A 619 -2.88 0.14 10.82
C ILE A 619 -2.51 1.63 10.76
N ALA A 620 -3.48 2.54 10.67
CA ALA A 620 -3.24 3.98 10.55
C ALA A 620 -2.34 4.54 11.67
N VAL A 621 -1.48 5.51 11.36
CA VAL A 621 -0.23 5.92 12.07
C VAL A 621 -0.42 6.57 13.46
N GLU A 622 -1.59 7.11 13.82
CA GLU A 622 -1.90 7.56 15.20
C GLU A 622 -3.24 7.06 15.80
N PRO A 623 -3.26 6.38 16.97
CA PRO A 623 -4.51 5.91 17.58
C PRO A 623 -5.19 7.11 18.25
N GLY A 624 -6.37 7.49 17.73
CA GLY A 624 -7.12 8.68 18.16
C GLY A 624 -7.29 9.75 17.07
N ARG A 625 -6.60 9.62 15.92
CA ARG A 625 -6.74 10.51 14.74
C ARG A 625 -7.30 9.84 13.49
N ALA A 626 -7.74 8.58 13.58
CA ALA A 626 -8.43 7.86 12.51
C ALA A 626 -9.82 8.47 12.27
N MET A 627 -9.86 9.65 11.67
CA MET A 627 -11.09 10.37 11.37
C MET A 627 -11.76 9.75 10.15
N GLY A 628 -13.09 9.69 10.16
CA GLY A 628 -13.84 9.26 8.99
C GLY A 628 -13.81 7.76 8.72
N ASN A 629 -13.30 6.92 9.63
CA ASN A 629 -13.43 5.47 9.46
C ASN A 629 -14.86 5.01 9.81
N THR A 630 -15.54 4.39 8.84
CA THR A 630 -16.92 3.94 8.97
C THR A 630 -17.10 2.82 10.02
N ALA A 631 -16.13 1.92 10.17
CA ALA A 631 -16.17 0.85 11.15
C ALA A 631 -16.12 1.37 12.59
N ALA A 632 -15.22 2.32 12.85
CA ALA A 632 -15.13 2.99 14.15
C ALA A 632 -16.42 3.76 14.48
N ALA A 633 -16.92 4.57 13.53
CA ALA A 633 -18.15 5.33 13.71
C ALA A 633 -19.38 4.44 13.94
N PHE A 634 -19.47 3.30 13.24
CA PHE A 634 -20.55 2.35 13.44
C PHE A 634 -20.49 1.70 14.82
N LEU A 635 -19.30 1.28 15.28
CA LEU A 635 -19.11 0.71 16.62
C LEU A 635 -19.41 1.71 17.74
N GLU A 636 -19.11 2.98 17.54
CA GLU A 636 -19.48 4.07 18.45
C GLU A 636 -21.00 4.30 18.44
N GLY A 637 -21.62 4.34 17.27
CA GLY A 637 -23.07 4.44 17.13
C GLY A 637 -23.83 3.31 17.83
N LEU A 638 -23.32 2.08 17.76
CA LEU A 638 -23.87 0.94 18.52
C LEU A 638 -23.77 1.11 20.04
N LYS A 639 -22.76 1.82 20.56
CA LYS A 639 -22.60 2.08 22.00
C LYS A 639 -23.55 3.18 22.48
N ASP A 640 -23.71 4.22 21.67
CA ASP A 640 -24.48 5.42 22.01
C ASP A 640 -25.96 5.32 21.64
N ASN A 641 -26.39 4.19 21.06
CA ASN A 641 -27.71 3.98 20.45
C ASN A 641 -28.04 5.04 19.38
N HIS A 642 -27.03 5.51 18.63
CA HIS A 642 -27.29 6.29 17.44
C HIS A 642 -27.90 5.39 16.37
N GLU A 643 -29.03 5.82 15.81
CA GLU A 643 -29.73 5.05 14.78
C GLU A 643 -28.97 5.14 13.45
N TRP A 644 -28.77 3.98 12.83
CA TRP A 644 -28.33 3.82 11.45
C TRP A 644 -29.51 3.31 10.62
N GLN A 645 -29.55 3.67 9.35
CA GLN A 645 -30.61 3.29 8.42
C GLN A 645 -30.05 2.73 7.12
N VAL A 646 -30.80 1.80 6.53
CA VAL A 646 -30.51 1.22 5.22
C VAL A 646 -31.31 1.99 4.17
N ILE A 647 -30.62 2.47 3.15
CA ILE A 647 -31.17 3.15 1.98
C ILE A 647 -31.07 2.21 0.78
N ASP A 648 -32.23 1.86 0.24
CA ASP A 648 -32.37 0.84 -0.81
C ASP A 648 -32.84 1.41 -2.16
N SER A 649 -33.20 2.71 -2.19
CA SER A 649 -33.69 3.33 -3.42
C SER A 649 -33.37 4.82 -3.47
N VAL A 650 -33.20 5.33 -4.68
CA VAL A 650 -33.07 6.76 -4.96
C VAL A 650 -34.24 7.56 -4.38
N SER A 651 -35.47 7.06 -4.50
CA SER A 651 -36.65 7.74 -3.93
C SER A 651 -36.62 7.86 -2.41
N GLN A 652 -36.01 6.90 -1.72
CA GLN A 652 -35.83 6.98 -0.27
C GLN A 652 -34.79 8.03 0.07
N LEU A 653 -33.64 8.04 -0.62
CA LEU A 653 -32.59 9.04 -0.44
C LEU A 653 -33.11 10.47 -0.70
N ASP A 654 -33.83 10.68 -1.80
CA ASP A 654 -34.40 11.98 -2.20
C ASP A 654 -35.48 12.48 -1.20
N GLY A 655 -36.06 11.57 -0.40
CA GLY A 655 -37.08 11.88 0.60
C GLY A 655 -36.55 12.24 1.99
N LEU A 656 -35.24 12.14 2.20
CA LEU A 656 -34.59 12.49 3.47
C LEU A 656 -34.21 13.97 3.50
N ASP A 657 -34.22 14.57 4.69
CA ASP A 657 -33.64 15.88 4.91
C ASP A 657 -32.10 15.76 4.87
N PRO A 658 -31.42 16.33 3.86
CA PRO A 658 -29.99 16.15 3.71
C PRO A 658 -29.22 16.95 4.75
N TYR A 659 -28.29 16.28 5.43
CA TYR A 659 -27.26 16.92 6.26
C TYR A 659 -25.85 16.64 5.71
N TRP A 660 -25.78 16.10 4.49
CA TRP A 660 -24.59 15.92 3.66
C TRP A 660 -24.62 16.92 2.50
N ASN A 661 -23.48 17.13 1.83
CA ASN A 661 -23.37 18.06 0.71
C ASN A 661 -23.96 17.48 -0.61
N ALA A 662 -24.12 18.34 -1.62
CA ALA A 662 -24.73 17.95 -2.90
C ALA A 662 -23.93 16.87 -3.65
N ASP A 663 -22.60 16.89 -3.55
CA ASP A 663 -21.72 15.93 -4.25
C ASP A 663 -21.85 14.52 -3.69
N ILE A 664 -21.92 14.41 -2.36
CA ILE A 664 -22.22 13.15 -1.67
C ILE A 664 -23.61 12.66 -2.10
N HIS A 665 -24.61 13.56 -2.16
CA HIS A 665 -25.96 13.18 -2.57
C HIS A 665 -25.99 12.58 -3.99
N ALA A 666 -25.35 13.25 -4.96
CA ALA A 666 -25.23 12.77 -6.33
C ALA A 666 -24.48 11.42 -6.41
N HIS A 667 -23.40 11.27 -5.65
CA HIS A 667 -22.68 10.00 -5.54
C HIS A 667 -23.58 8.87 -5.02
N LEU A 668 -24.24 9.05 -3.88
CA LEU A 668 -25.12 8.03 -3.29
C LEU A 668 -26.28 7.67 -4.24
N ARG A 669 -26.87 8.66 -4.92
CA ARG A 669 -27.90 8.46 -5.93
C ARG A 669 -27.41 7.56 -7.07
N ASN A 670 -26.20 7.79 -7.57
CA ASN A 670 -25.58 6.95 -8.61
C ASN A 670 -25.38 5.50 -8.12
N ARG A 671 -24.84 5.30 -6.90
CA ARG A 671 -24.66 3.95 -6.33
C ARG A 671 -25.97 3.19 -6.18
N LEU A 672 -27.02 3.85 -5.68
CA LEU A 672 -28.37 3.27 -5.58
C LEU A 672 -28.94 2.93 -6.97
N ALA A 673 -28.72 3.77 -7.98
CA ALA A 673 -29.14 3.50 -9.35
C ALA A 673 -28.42 2.29 -9.97
N GLN A 674 -27.20 2.00 -9.54
CA GLN A 674 -26.44 0.79 -9.92
C GLN A 674 -26.90 -0.47 -9.16
N GLY A 675 -27.87 -0.33 -8.26
CA GLY A 675 -28.45 -1.42 -7.48
C GLY A 675 -27.67 -1.79 -6.23
N GLU A 676 -26.83 -0.88 -5.73
CA GLU A 676 -26.21 -1.00 -4.41
C GLU A 676 -27.17 -0.53 -3.31
N ARG A 677 -26.85 -0.91 -2.08
CA ARG A 677 -27.50 -0.42 -0.86
C ARG A 677 -26.51 0.46 -0.09
N VAL A 678 -27.02 1.47 0.58
CA VAL A 678 -26.22 2.37 1.42
C VAL A 678 -26.67 2.21 2.86
N VAL A 679 -25.73 2.06 3.80
CA VAL A 679 -26.04 2.09 5.24
C VAL A 679 -25.39 3.32 5.84
N MET A 680 -26.18 4.20 6.44
CA MET A 680 -25.71 5.52 6.88
C MET A 680 -26.40 5.94 8.18
N PRO A 681 -25.86 6.93 8.92
CA PRO A 681 -26.52 7.46 10.10
C PRO A 681 -27.92 8.03 9.79
N SER A 682 -28.83 7.96 10.76
CA SER A 682 -30.17 8.56 10.64
C SER A 682 -30.21 10.05 10.97
N SER A 683 -29.18 10.55 11.65
CA SER A 683 -29.00 11.94 12.05
C SER A 683 -27.61 12.46 11.68
N PRO A 684 -27.40 13.79 11.66
CA PRO A 684 -26.07 14.36 11.43
C PRO A 684 -24.98 13.73 12.27
N ALA A 685 -23.91 13.32 11.60
CA ALA A 685 -22.69 12.77 12.19
C ALA A 685 -21.49 13.50 11.58
N ASP A 686 -20.48 13.77 12.38
CA ASP A 686 -19.25 14.46 11.97
C ASP A 686 -18.02 13.60 12.33
N PRO A 687 -17.23 13.15 11.35
CA PRO A 687 -17.46 13.28 9.91
C PRO A 687 -18.59 12.37 9.40
N PHE A 688 -19.20 12.77 8.28
CA PHE A 688 -20.21 11.95 7.61
C PHE A 688 -19.57 10.74 6.93
N VAL A 689 -20.03 9.55 7.30
CA VAL A 689 -19.54 8.26 6.80
C VAL A 689 -20.70 7.34 6.45
N TRP A 690 -20.48 6.41 5.52
CA TRP A 690 -21.49 5.42 5.13
C TRP A 690 -20.85 4.12 4.67
N TRP A 691 -21.62 3.04 4.72
CA TRP A 691 -21.27 1.78 4.07
C TRP A 691 -21.92 1.69 2.70
N GLN A 692 -21.21 1.11 1.73
CA GLN A 692 -21.80 0.66 0.47
C GLN A 692 -21.80 -0.86 0.44
N LEU A 693 -22.95 -1.44 0.10
CA LEU A 693 -23.17 -2.89 0.02
C LEU A 693 -23.68 -3.23 -1.38
N ASN A 694 -23.00 -4.17 -2.05
CA ASN A 694 -23.54 -4.80 -3.24
C ASN A 694 -24.40 -6.01 -2.83
N PRO A 695 -25.74 -5.94 -2.92
CA PRO A 695 -26.60 -7.00 -2.43
C PRO A 695 -26.50 -8.31 -3.25
N LYS A 696 -25.94 -8.27 -4.47
CA LYS A 696 -25.78 -9.46 -5.31
C LYS A 696 -24.53 -10.26 -4.93
N SER A 697 -23.40 -9.58 -4.71
CA SER A 697 -22.14 -10.24 -4.38
C SER A 697 -21.94 -10.40 -2.87
N GLY A 698 -22.50 -9.49 -2.07
CA GLY A 698 -22.20 -9.33 -0.64
C GLY A 698 -20.95 -8.51 -0.37
N ASP A 699 -20.33 -7.90 -1.38
CA ASP A 699 -19.17 -7.03 -1.17
C ASP A 699 -19.60 -5.78 -0.40
N MET A 700 -18.79 -5.37 0.58
CA MET A 700 -19.08 -4.25 1.46
C MET A 700 -17.81 -3.47 1.78
N LEU A 701 -17.89 -2.15 1.77
CA LEU A 701 -16.80 -1.25 2.16
C LEU A 701 -17.35 0.01 2.83
N GLY A 702 -16.60 0.54 3.79
CA GLY A 702 -16.87 1.84 4.41
C GLY A 702 -16.30 2.98 3.58
N TYR A 703 -16.99 4.12 3.61
CA TYR A 703 -16.62 5.34 2.92
C TYR A 703 -16.71 6.56 3.84
N GLY A 704 -15.74 7.44 3.71
CA GLY A 704 -15.69 8.78 4.28
C GLY A 704 -16.17 9.87 3.31
N PRO A 705 -16.17 11.14 3.76
CA PRO A 705 -16.84 12.26 3.08
C PRO A 705 -16.32 12.55 1.66
N ASP A 706 -15.08 12.18 1.36
CA ASP A 706 -14.42 12.34 0.06
C ASP A 706 -14.60 11.12 -0.88
N ARG A 707 -15.49 10.18 -0.52
CA ARG A 707 -15.83 8.97 -1.29
C ARG A 707 -14.70 7.94 -1.34
N ARG A 708 -13.80 7.97 -0.36
CA ARG A 708 -12.71 7.02 -0.15
C ARG A 708 -12.84 6.34 1.21
N GLY A 709 -11.89 5.47 1.57
CA GLY A 709 -11.87 4.76 2.85
C GLY A 709 -11.53 5.67 4.04
N GLN A 710 -10.71 5.16 4.96
CA GLN A 710 -10.28 5.92 6.14
C GLN A 710 -9.26 7.01 5.83
N PHE A 711 -9.31 8.09 6.62
CA PHE A 711 -8.25 9.09 6.70
C PHE A 711 -7.67 9.26 8.10
N VAL A 712 -6.49 9.86 8.13
CA VAL A 712 -5.92 10.54 9.28
C VAL A 712 -5.79 12.00 8.87
N GLU A 713 -6.38 12.89 9.68
CA GLU A 713 -6.16 14.33 9.53
C GLU A 713 -4.78 14.66 10.13
N GLY A 714 -3.86 15.10 9.28
CA GLY A 714 -2.63 15.70 9.74
C GLY A 714 -2.88 17.18 10.01
N ILE A 715 -2.53 17.68 11.20
CA ILE A 715 -2.22 19.11 11.32
C ILE A 715 -1.05 19.36 10.37
N LEU A 716 -0.97 20.52 9.71
CA LEU A 716 0.27 21.03 9.11
C LEU A 716 1.31 21.32 10.22
N LEU A 717 1.73 20.27 10.89
CA LEU A 717 3.08 20.02 11.30
C LEU A 717 3.63 19.10 10.21
N LEU A 718 3.79 19.59 8.99
CA LEU A 718 5.08 19.86 8.37
C LEU A 718 6.25 18.85 8.64
N MET A 719 6.36 18.37 9.87
CA MET A 719 7.31 17.38 10.36
C MET A 719 6.88 15.90 10.18
N GLU A 720 5.63 15.58 9.83
CA GLU A 720 5.17 14.17 9.73
C GLU A 720 4.86 13.66 8.29
N ALA A 721 5.14 14.46 7.26
CA ALA A 721 4.70 14.16 5.88
C ALA A 721 5.74 13.48 4.96
N GLY A 722 6.96 13.15 5.37
CA GLY A 722 7.98 12.65 4.43
C GLY A 722 7.90 11.16 4.06
N ASP A 723 6.73 10.51 4.24
CA ASP A 723 6.58 9.05 4.06
C ASP A 723 6.71 8.55 2.63
N ASN A 724 6.44 9.35 1.62
CA ASN A 724 6.43 8.84 0.25
C ASN A 724 6.98 9.84 -0.76
N ALA A 725 7.56 9.28 -1.81
CA ALA A 725 7.97 9.91 -3.06
C ALA A 725 9.34 10.58 -3.07
N MET A 726 10.04 10.31 -4.16
CA MET A 726 11.33 10.87 -4.41
C MET A 726 11.44 11.25 -5.87
N SER A 727 11.12 12.52 -6.14
CA SER A 727 11.55 13.27 -7.32
C SER A 727 11.04 14.70 -7.13
N ALA A 728 11.81 15.53 -6.42
CA ALA A 728 11.58 16.96 -6.19
C ALA A 728 10.28 17.38 -5.46
N VAL A 729 9.15 16.67 -5.53
CA VAL A 729 7.89 17.07 -4.86
C VAL A 729 7.98 16.94 -3.34
N GLY A 730 8.59 15.89 -2.78
CA GLY A 730 8.78 15.78 -1.33
C GLY A 730 9.78 16.80 -0.76
N MET A 731 10.79 17.19 -1.55
CA MET A 731 11.71 18.27 -1.19
C MET A 731 11.06 19.63 -1.34
N VAL A 732 10.24 19.83 -2.38
CA VAL A 732 9.40 21.02 -2.54
C VAL A 732 8.42 21.09 -1.38
N GLN A 733 7.66 20.04 -1.07
CA GLN A 733 6.74 19.99 0.06
C GLN A 733 7.44 20.25 1.40
N SER A 734 8.57 19.61 1.71
CA SER A 734 9.33 19.83 2.96
C SER A 734 10.06 21.18 3.02
N ILE A 735 10.46 21.72 1.86
CA ILE A 735 11.00 23.07 1.76
C ILE A 735 9.88 24.05 2.01
N TRP A 736 8.76 23.98 1.29
CA TRP A 736 7.59 24.87 1.41
C TRP A 736 7.15 25.03 2.85
N ASP A 737 6.91 23.91 3.48
CA ASP A 737 6.81 23.67 4.89
C ASP A 737 7.81 24.51 5.76
N CYS A 738 9.12 24.31 5.64
CA CYS A 738 10.13 25.14 6.34
C CYS A 738 10.05 26.64 5.99
N LEU A 739 9.62 27.00 4.79
CA LEU A 739 9.55 28.39 4.32
C LEU A 739 8.33 29.15 4.85
N PHE A 740 7.19 28.47 5.07
CA PHE A 740 5.97 29.11 5.56
C PHE A 740 5.90 29.25 7.08
N THR A 741 6.84 28.66 7.83
CA THR A 741 6.77 28.61 9.30
C THR A 741 8.05 28.99 10.06
N SER A 742 9.23 28.97 9.42
CA SER A 742 10.53 29.25 10.09
C SER A 742 11.13 30.61 9.71
N SER A 743 11.83 31.25 10.65
CA SER A 743 12.60 32.48 10.41
C SER A 743 14.00 32.25 9.79
N ASP A 744 14.47 31.00 9.72
CA ASP A 744 15.71 30.60 9.04
C ASP A 744 15.50 29.26 8.29
N PRO A 745 15.27 29.30 6.97
CA PRO A 745 14.88 28.11 6.20
C PRO A 745 16.04 27.17 5.87
N LEU A 746 17.27 27.67 5.81
CA LEU A 746 18.45 26.85 5.48
C LEU A 746 18.84 25.94 6.65
N CYS A 747 18.66 26.43 7.88
CA CYS A 747 18.84 25.64 9.09
C CYS A 747 17.70 24.61 9.28
N CYS A 748 16.45 25.01 8.98
CA CYS A 748 15.26 24.16 9.10
C CYS A 748 15.31 22.94 8.17
N THR A 749 15.74 23.14 6.91
CA THR A 749 15.82 22.06 5.91
C THR A 749 16.91 21.03 6.22
N GLN A 750 18.02 21.44 6.84
CA GLN A 750 19.08 20.53 7.28
C GLN A 750 18.69 19.70 8.50
N ASP A 751 17.99 20.29 9.46
CA ASP A 751 17.57 19.63 10.70
C ASP A 751 16.37 18.69 10.47
N ALA A 752 15.41 19.09 9.63
CA ALA A 752 14.27 18.26 9.24
C ALA A 752 14.74 16.99 8.49
N ALA A 753 15.64 17.13 7.51
CA ALA A 753 16.18 15.99 6.78
C ALA A 753 16.94 15.01 7.70
N ALA A 754 17.69 15.52 8.68
CA ALA A 754 18.45 14.70 9.62
C ALA A 754 17.56 13.99 10.66
N GLN A 755 16.60 14.70 11.25
CA GLN A 755 15.64 14.14 12.22
C GLN A 755 14.74 13.09 11.57
N GLU A 756 14.33 13.32 10.34
CA GLU A 756 13.46 12.41 9.60
C GLU A 756 14.17 11.11 9.21
N LEU A 757 15.44 11.20 8.77
CA LEU A 757 16.30 10.04 8.47
C LEU A 757 16.57 9.16 9.69
N ILE A 758 16.70 9.74 10.89
CA ILE A 758 16.95 9.02 12.13
C ILE A 758 15.66 8.39 12.67
N THR A 759 14.56 9.14 12.68
CA THR A 759 13.27 8.69 13.22
C THR A 759 12.71 7.49 12.45
N ARG A 760 12.94 7.43 11.13
CA ARG A 760 12.45 6.34 10.25
C ARG A 760 13.30 5.08 10.26
N ALA A 761 14.63 5.23 10.30
CA ALA A 761 15.53 4.07 10.46
C ALA A 761 15.20 3.30 11.76
N VAL A 762 14.75 4.05 12.77
CA VAL A 762 14.27 3.52 14.04
C VAL A 762 12.84 2.97 13.88
N SER A 763 11.84 3.75 13.45
CA SER A 763 10.44 3.29 13.42
C SER A 763 10.16 2.12 12.45
N HIS A 764 10.78 2.09 11.27
CA HIS A 764 10.64 0.96 10.33
C HIS A 764 11.37 -0.30 10.81
N GLY A 765 12.50 -0.13 11.50
CA GLY A 765 13.22 -1.23 12.12
C GLY A 765 12.42 -1.87 13.25
N PHE A 766 11.69 -1.08 14.04
CA PHE A 766 10.84 -1.61 15.11
C PHE A 766 9.54 -2.28 14.61
N ASN A 767 8.88 -1.68 13.62
CA ASN A 767 7.57 -2.17 13.15
C ASN A 767 7.70 -3.45 12.31
N GLY A 768 8.64 -3.51 11.37
CA GLY A 768 8.82 -4.68 10.49
C GLY A 768 9.32 -5.94 11.19
N LEU A 769 9.99 -5.78 12.34
CA LEU A 769 10.52 -6.88 13.15
C LEU A 769 9.50 -7.48 14.12
N ALA A 770 8.56 -6.66 14.60
CA ALA A 770 7.38 -7.14 15.31
C ALA A 770 6.50 -7.99 14.37
N GLU A 771 6.27 -7.50 13.16
CA GLU A 771 5.40 -8.17 12.19
C GLU A 771 5.98 -9.49 11.65
N ALA A 772 7.31 -9.61 11.54
CA ALA A 772 8.00 -10.83 11.12
C ALA A 772 7.90 -12.01 12.12
N HIS A 773 7.53 -11.73 13.38
CA HIS A 773 7.59 -12.67 14.51
C HIS A 773 6.25 -12.92 15.20
N ASP A 774 5.13 -12.74 14.51
CA ASP A 774 3.76 -12.89 15.05
C ASP A 774 3.46 -11.89 16.20
N ILE A 775 4.22 -10.79 16.26
CA ILE A 775 4.13 -9.71 17.25
C ILE A 775 3.29 -8.60 16.56
N ASN A 776 1.95 -8.66 16.70
CA ASN A 776 1.02 -7.69 16.09
C ASN A 776 1.44 -6.21 16.33
N ILE A 777 1.18 -5.39 15.31
CA ILE A 777 1.45 -3.96 15.06
C ILE A 777 1.32 -2.99 16.26
N ILE A 778 0.64 -3.37 17.35
CA ILE A 778 0.48 -2.53 18.55
C ILE A 778 1.81 -2.33 19.31
N ILE A 779 2.82 -3.14 19.02
CA ILE A 779 4.03 -3.28 19.82
C ILE A 779 5.04 -2.15 19.63
N GLY A 780 5.37 -1.81 18.38
CA GLY A 780 6.24 -0.67 18.08
C GLY A 780 5.62 0.66 18.55
N ARG A 781 4.29 0.69 18.68
CA ARG A 781 3.49 1.87 18.98
C ARG A 781 3.16 2.06 20.46
N GLU A 782 2.96 0.99 21.21
CA GLU A 782 2.76 1.03 22.67
C GLU A 782 4.09 1.01 23.45
N LEU A 783 5.23 0.74 22.82
CA LEU A 783 6.55 1.09 23.39
C LEU A 783 6.71 2.62 23.50
N ILE A 784 6.09 3.36 22.59
CA ILE A 784 6.01 4.84 22.62
C ILE A 784 5.00 5.28 23.68
N LYS A 785 3.82 4.63 23.79
CA LYS A 785 2.73 4.99 24.73
C LYS A 785 2.86 4.44 26.16
N GLY A 786 3.60 3.36 26.40
CA GLY A 786 3.75 2.70 27.71
C GLY A 786 4.50 3.52 28.78
N GLY A 787 4.74 4.79 28.49
CA GLY A 787 5.39 5.73 29.37
C GLY A 787 6.89 5.51 29.51
N THR A 788 7.56 4.78 28.64
CA THR A 788 9.04 4.79 28.64
C THR A 788 9.53 6.13 28.08
N PHE A 789 8.90 6.61 27.00
CA PHE A 789 9.11 7.97 26.47
C PHE A 789 8.56 9.05 27.42
N ASP A 790 7.38 8.86 28.03
CA ASP A 790 6.85 9.82 29.02
C ASP A 790 7.55 9.76 30.39
N ARG A 791 8.18 8.65 30.82
CA ARG A 791 9.03 8.63 32.02
C ARG A 791 10.37 9.32 31.77
N LEU A 792 10.84 9.33 30.52
CA LEU A 792 11.97 10.16 30.07
C LEU A 792 11.57 11.65 30.01
N ASN A 793 10.35 11.97 29.55
CA ASN A 793 9.84 13.35 29.47
C ASN A 793 9.42 13.94 30.83
N SER A 794 8.73 13.18 31.67
CA SER A 794 8.22 13.62 32.98
C SER A 794 9.31 13.73 34.05
N ALA A 795 10.45 13.04 33.89
CA ALA A 795 11.63 13.25 34.72
C ALA A 795 12.30 14.62 34.48
N GLY A 796 12.01 15.31 33.36
CA GLY A 796 12.53 16.64 33.04
C GLY A 796 11.61 17.81 33.42
N ILE A 797 10.29 17.66 33.31
CA ILE A 797 9.36 18.79 33.46
C ILE A 797 9.11 19.17 34.93
N GLY A 798 9.14 18.21 35.85
CA GLY A 798 8.92 18.47 37.29
C GLY A 798 10.00 19.33 37.95
N LYS A 799 11.21 19.39 37.37
CA LYS A 799 12.33 20.20 37.88
C LYS A 799 12.39 21.58 37.22
N ALA A 800 12.00 21.68 35.95
CA ALA A 800 11.93 22.96 35.23
C ALA A 800 10.83 23.90 35.78
N ALA A 801 9.69 23.37 36.24
CA ALA A 801 8.64 24.20 36.85
C ALA A 801 9.04 24.80 38.21
N GLY A 802 9.96 24.15 38.95
CA GLY A 802 10.52 24.66 40.21
C GLY A 802 11.60 25.73 40.02
N ASP A 803 12.39 25.60 38.95
CA ASP A 803 13.52 26.50 38.68
C ASP A 803 13.11 27.77 37.88
N VAL A 804 12.01 27.71 37.11
CA VAL A 804 11.41 28.88 36.45
C VAL A 804 10.68 29.83 37.43
N ALA A 805 10.19 29.32 38.56
CA ALA A 805 9.59 30.15 39.61
C ALA A 805 10.61 30.98 40.42
N GLY A 806 11.91 30.64 40.35
CA GLY A 806 12.99 31.35 41.05
C GLY A 806 13.67 32.45 40.22
N ALA A 807 13.68 32.34 38.89
CA ALA A 807 14.43 33.24 38.00
C ALA A 807 13.62 34.41 37.40
N GLY A 808 12.28 34.39 37.54
CA GLY A 808 11.37 35.41 36.96
C GLY A 808 11.26 36.74 37.72
N SER A 809 12.09 37.02 38.73
CA SER A 809 11.96 38.25 39.55
C SER A 809 12.97 39.38 39.24
N ALA A 810 13.80 39.26 38.19
CA ALA A 810 14.92 40.19 38.01
C ALA A 810 15.07 40.89 36.65
N TYR A 811 14.22 40.67 35.64
CA TYR A 811 14.38 41.38 34.35
C TYR A 811 13.04 41.86 33.78
N ILE A 812 12.62 43.03 34.25
CA ILE A 812 11.72 43.92 33.52
C ILE A 812 12.55 45.18 33.23
N VAL A 813 12.40 45.68 32.00
CA VAL A 813 12.49 47.09 31.56
C VAL A 813 13.55 47.37 30.47
N ASP A 814 13.00 47.89 29.37
CA ASP A 814 13.53 48.80 28.34
C ASP A 814 14.15 48.27 27.04
N ASN A 815 13.26 48.15 26.05
CA ASN A 815 13.11 49.09 24.92
C ASN A 815 14.35 49.48 24.08
N TRP A 816 14.19 49.19 22.77
CA TRP A 816 14.74 49.86 21.58
C TRP A 816 16.01 49.26 20.94
N GLY A 817 15.76 48.48 19.88
CA GLY A 817 16.38 48.57 18.56
C GLY A 817 17.90 48.64 18.43
N ARG A 818 18.50 47.58 17.86
CA ARG A 818 19.38 47.59 16.67
C ARG A 818 19.96 46.19 16.46
N CYS A 819 20.01 45.76 15.20
CA CYS A 819 20.76 44.61 14.72
C CYS A 819 22.25 44.76 15.00
N ASP A 820 22.89 43.67 15.40
CA ASP A 820 24.01 43.07 14.67
C ASP A 820 23.85 41.54 14.76
#